data_AF-A0A0Q8GI88-F1
#
_entry.id   AF-A0A0Q8GI88-F1
#
_cell.length_a   1.000
_cell.length_b   1.000
_cell.length_c   1.000
_cell.angle_alpha   90.00
_cell.angle_beta   90.00
_cell.angle_gamma   90.00
#
_symmetry.space_group_name_H-M   'P 1'
#
loop_
_entity.id
_entity.type
_entity.pdbx_description
1 polymer ?
#
loop_
_entity_poly.entity_id
_entity_poly.type
_entity_poly.pdbx_seq_one_letter_code
_entity_poly.pdbx_strand_id
1 'polypeptide(L)'
;MKEDSKIENPWIAAECVRLGLAPNRLKTFLQEQYGQLGEDLIVEGLLKAAFATRGLALSAVRYLEVGANHPVQTSNSYLLARKWGGSGVLVEANPALIDDLQRARPQDKVLHRAVVPDPGLTQVTLNVAQNTELSSVDLGHLRSFGQLAAVDTTVNVAAITLDRILAEHFDSAPHLLSIDIEGIDLAVLAACAFERRPWLVITEPSRHYHHDAETGFLQVMQSKRYVEVARTDYNLIFADRGVFDLLQTQAAAPGVRRSFDIFDTLIARRCIRPEGVFAEVERRSGHAGFTAARLWAERTVAEQEYQLADIHALVAQALRLDAAQAQALMQLEVDVELANVVPVADAIAQVQDDSLLITDMYLPEPVIRQLLGRAGLPGHLTLLRSAAGKRSGKVWAALKSGGEALSHLGDNPTADVQQPQAHGMQARLTTQALPTPTEAALLAAGLPRLAETLRVARLGTARGALPDDLVRLQSELNLPVLMVSALHLLATAGELPQLRLLFSARDARYLQTVYDALAAVLPGRHPSSHYWYSSRLARTSGDAGYHAYCKELIGPAAWLVDLCGTGASVLALRERLGLSPEQAQLFVCEFIDSPEQIQSLMQRYGLRDWQPPAALWTDKILVPNEVLELLNYVPEGMVSGVRAVPGGVVPVREPMAYAPATLVGVQAQRDYIHAFVQHFARADGAALLEEFQRAGPQACASLSGVAAALMPQMSRVMAAWLPDHRRAEQALMARLGGG
;
A
#
# COMPACT_ATOMS: atom_id res chain seq x y z
N MET A 1 12.03 12.29 -37.94
CA MET A 1 11.94 11.18 -38.93
C MET A 1 11.00 11.60 -40.04
N LYS A 2 11.44 11.53 -41.32
CA LYS A 2 10.58 11.81 -42.48
C LYS A 2 9.46 10.74 -42.58
N GLU A 3 8.28 11.13 -43.07
CA GLU A 3 7.08 10.27 -43.17
C GLU A 3 7.33 8.94 -43.93
N ASP A 4 8.32 8.89 -44.82
CA ASP A 4 8.66 7.73 -45.66
C ASP A 4 9.30 6.53 -44.91
N SER A 5 9.39 6.55 -43.58
CA SER A 5 10.07 5.52 -42.77
C SER A 5 9.18 4.71 -41.83
N LYS A 6 7.86 4.95 -41.81
CA LYS A 6 6.94 4.28 -40.90
C LYS A 6 6.38 3.00 -41.53
N ILE A 7 6.62 1.86 -40.89
CA ILE A 7 6.06 0.56 -41.28
C ILE A 7 4.70 0.40 -40.60
N GLU A 8 3.63 0.18 -41.38
CA GLU A 8 2.29 -0.09 -40.83
C GLU A 8 2.31 -1.40 -40.05
N ASN A 9 1.63 -1.46 -38.91
CA ASN A 9 1.66 -2.60 -38.01
C ASN A 9 1.04 -3.83 -38.69
N PRO A 10 1.83 -4.87 -39.02
CA PRO A 10 1.35 -5.99 -39.83
C PRO A 10 0.36 -6.88 -39.08
N TRP A 11 0.41 -6.91 -37.74
CA TRP A 11 -0.52 -7.69 -36.92
C TRP A 11 -1.93 -7.14 -36.97
N ILE A 12 -2.07 -5.81 -36.95
CA ILE A 12 -3.39 -5.15 -37.08
C ILE A 12 -3.97 -5.43 -38.47
N ALA A 13 -3.16 -5.29 -39.52
CA ALA A 13 -3.60 -5.58 -40.88
C ALA A 13 -4.04 -7.04 -41.05
N ALA A 14 -3.25 -7.99 -40.53
CA ALA A 14 -3.58 -9.42 -40.57
C ALA A 14 -4.89 -9.74 -39.82
N GLU A 15 -5.10 -9.11 -38.66
CA GLU A 15 -6.29 -9.36 -37.85
C GLU A 15 -7.57 -8.76 -38.46
N CYS A 16 -7.48 -7.56 -39.05
CA CYS A 16 -8.57 -6.97 -39.82
C CYS A 16 -8.99 -7.89 -40.98
N VAL A 17 -8.01 -8.45 -41.71
CA VAL A 17 -8.28 -9.41 -42.79
C VAL A 17 -8.95 -10.68 -42.23
N ARG A 18 -8.40 -11.26 -41.16
CA ARG A 18 -8.91 -12.49 -40.55
C ARG A 18 -10.36 -12.35 -40.07
N LEU A 19 -10.73 -11.18 -39.56
CA LEU A 19 -12.06 -10.89 -39.03
C LEU A 19 -13.02 -10.28 -40.06
N GLY A 20 -12.58 -10.05 -41.30
CA GLY A 20 -13.40 -9.39 -42.34
C GLY A 20 -13.73 -7.92 -42.03
N LEU A 21 -12.89 -7.26 -41.23
CA LEU A 21 -13.04 -5.86 -40.83
C LEU A 21 -12.27 -4.94 -41.79
N ALA A 22 -12.87 -3.81 -42.14
CA ALA A 22 -12.15 -2.75 -42.83
C ALA A 22 -11.13 -2.09 -41.87
N PRO A 23 -9.87 -1.87 -42.28
CA PRO A 23 -8.90 -1.19 -41.44
C PRO A 23 -9.34 0.25 -41.14
N ASN A 24 -8.96 0.75 -39.96
CA ASN A 24 -9.27 2.12 -39.55
C ASN A 24 -8.57 3.14 -40.48
N ARG A 25 -9.19 4.32 -40.68
CA ARG A 25 -8.59 5.41 -41.46
C ARG A 25 -7.32 5.97 -40.82
N LEU A 26 -7.21 5.87 -39.50
CA LEU A 26 -5.98 6.20 -38.77
C LEU A 26 -5.08 4.96 -38.73
N LYS A 27 -4.00 4.99 -39.53
CA LYS A 27 -3.00 3.92 -39.59
C LYS A 27 -2.21 3.83 -38.29
N THR A 28 -2.00 2.60 -37.82
CA THR A 28 -1.12 2.32 -36.68
C THR A 28 0.22 1.80 -37.20
N PHE A 29 1.32 2.37 -36.72
CA PHE A 29 2.66 2.05 -37.19
C PHE A 29 3.47 1.30 -36.12
N LEU A 30 4.37 0.42 -36.57
CA LEU A 30 5.32 -0.27 -35.72
C LEU A 30 6.25 0.76 -35.05
N GLN A 31 6.48 0.61 -33.76
CA GLN A 31 7.49 1.39 -33.03
C GLN A 31 8.81 0.62 -33.06
N GLU A 32 9.90 1.35 -33.25
CA GLU A 32 11.26 0.82 -33.14
C GLU A 32 11.58 0.52 -31.68
N GLN A 33 12.05 -0.70 -31.39
CA GLN A 33 12.44 -1.17 -30.06
C GLN A 33 13.69 -2.05 -30.15
N TYR A 34 14.44 -2.08 -29.05
CA TYR A 34 15.72 -2.78 -28.92
C TYR A 34 15.84 -3.54 -27.60
N GLY A 35 15.06 -3.17 -26.58
CA GLY A 35 14.92 -3.94 -25.33
C GLY A 35 14.30 -5.31 -25.57
N GLN A 36 14.53 -6.24 -24.65
CA GLN A 36 14.11 -7.64 -24.79
C GLN A 36 12.59 -7.78 -24.93
N LEU A 37 11.81 -7.03 -24.15
CA LEU A 37 10.35 -7.06 -24.10
C LEU A 37 9.72 -5.66 -24.26
N GLY A 38 10.49 -4.70 -24.80
CA GLY A 38 10.04 -3.32 -25.03
C GLY A 38 10.15 -2.40 -23.82
N GLU A 39 11.01 -2.73 -22.85
CA GLU A 39 11.33 -1.88 -21.69
C GLU A 39 11.78 -0.48 -22.12
N ASP A 40 12.56 -0.40 -23.20
CA ASP A 40 13.02 0.85 -23.81
C ASP A 40 11.88 1.75 -24.29
N LEU A 41 10.78 1.19 -24.79
CA LEU A 41 9.57 1.94 -25.16
C LEU A 41 8.83 2.49 -23.93
N ILE A 42 8.75 1.71 -22.85
CA ILE A 42 8.14 2.15 -21.58
C ILE A 42 8.94 3.33 -21.02
N VAL A 43 10.27 3.16 -20.94
CA VAL A 43 11.21 4.18 -20.47
C VAL A 43 11.13 5.43 -21.35
N GLU A 44 11.10 5.28 -22.67
CA GLU A 44 10.95 6.40 -23.59
C GLU A 44 9.67 7.20 -23.30
N GLY A 45 8.54 6.52 -23.06
CA GLY A 45 7.27 7.16 -22.72
C GLY A 45 7.35 7.96 -21.42
N LEU A 46 7.92 7.38 -20.38
CA LEU A 46 8.09 8.02 -19.07
C LEU A 46 9.02 9.23 -19.14
N LEU A 47 10.16 9.10 -19.84
CA LEU A 47 11.11 10.20 -20.03
C LEU A 47 10.51 11.33 -20.86
N LYS A 48 9.75 11.03 -21.92
CA LYS A 48 9.02 12.06 -22.68
C LYS A 48 8.11 12.88 -21.80
N ALA A 49 7.33 12.23 -20.95
CA ALA A 49 6.43 12.92 -20.03
C ALA A 49 7.22 13.76 -19.01
N ALA A 50 8.23 13.18 -18.36
CA ALA A 50 9.03 13.89 -17.35
C ALA A 50 9.81 15.08 -17.93
N PHE A 51 10.39 14.91 -19.12
CA PHE A 51 11.15 15.96 -19.80
C PHE A 51 10.24 17.09 -20.27
N ALA A 52 9.06 16.76 -20.81
CA ALA A 52 8.07 17.76 -21.19
C ALA A 52 7.65 18.62 -19.98
N THR A 53 7.38 17.99 -18.83
CA THR A 53 7.03 18.72 -17.60
C THR A 53 8.16 19.62 -17.10
N ARG A 54 9.42 19.25 -17.35
CA ARG A 54 10.61 20.03 -16.94
C ARG A 54 11.16 20.96 -18.02
N GLY A 55 10.54 21.02 -19.20
CA GLY A 55 11.03 21.82 -20.33
C GLY A 55 12.39 21.36 -20.87
N LEU A 56 12.73 20.07 -20.73
CA LEU A 56 13.98 19.49 -21.21
C LEU A 56 13.84 18.90 -22.61
N ALA A 57 14.89 18.98 -23.41
CA ALA A 57 14.97 18.28 -24.70
C ALA A 57 15.38 16.82 -24.51
N LEU A 58 14.76 15.89 -25.23
CA LEU A 58 15.09 14.45 -25.15
C LEU A 58 16.55 14.14 -25.51
N SER A 59 17.22 15.01 -26.27
CA SER A 59 18.65 14.90 -26.55
C SER A 59 19.55 15.10 -25.33
N ALA A 60 19.02 15.63 -24.22
CA ALA A 60 19.73 15.73 -22.96
C ALA A 60 19.68 14.45 -22.12
N VAL A 61 19.06 13.37 -22.63
CA VAL A 61 18.96 12.11 -21.88
C VAL A 61 20.35 11.52 -21.64
N ARG A 62 20.55 11.04 -20.41
CA ARG A 62 21.78 10.47 -19.88
C ARG A 62 21.46 9.14 -19.24
N TYR A 63 22.25 8.11 -19.53
CA TYR A 63 21.98 6.76 -19.01
C TYR A 63 23.26 6.05 -18.54
N LEU A 64 23.08 5.11 -17.62
CA LEU A 64 24.07 4.15 -17.18
C LEU A 64 23.53 2.75 -17.46
N GLU A 65 24.26 1.95 -18.23
CA GLU A 65 23.91 0.56 -18.53
C GLU A 65 25.02 -0.34 -17.98
N VAL A 66 24.67 -1.18 -17.01
CA VAL A 66 25.57 -2.09 -16.30
C VAL A 66 25.26 -3.51 -16.76
N GLY A 67 26.25 -4.17 -17.36
CA GLY A 67 26.02 -5.40 -18.14
C GLY A 67 25.59 -5.07 -19.57
N ALA A 68 26.32 -4.18 -20.23
CA ALA A 68 25.91 -3.66 -21.55
C ALA A 68 25.90 -4.71 -22.66
N ASN A 69 26.68 -5.79 -22.52
CA ASN A 69 26.70 -6.97 -23.38
C ASN A 69 26.68 -6.61 -24.89
N HIS A 70 25.59 -6.91 -25.62
CA HIS A 70 25.48 -6.56 -27.03
C HIS A 70 25.12 -5.06 -27.21
N PRO A 71 25.81 -4.29 -28.08
CA PRO A 71 25.62 -2.84 -28.19
C PRO A 71 24.23 -2.35 -28.65
N VAL A 72 23.33 -3.25 -29.05
CA VAL A 72 22.12 -2.93 -29.85
C VAL A 72 20.97 -3.85 -29.46
N GLN A 73 21.16 -5.16 -29.62
CA GLN A 73 20.17 -6.14 -29.20
C GLN A 73 20.09 -6.16 -27.67
N THR A 74 18.88 -6.36 -27.14
CA THR A 74 18.59 -6.43 -25.70
C THR A 74 19.00 -5.19 -24.89
N SER A 75 19.35 -4.08 -25.56
CA SER A 75 19.78 -2.84 -24.90
C SER A 75 18.60 -1.94 -24.55
N ASN A 76 18.53 -1.57 -23.27
CA ASN A 76 17.51 -0.64 -22.77
C ASN A 76 17.86 0.84 -23.04
N SER A 77 19.09 1.13 -23.49
CA SER A 77 19.55 2.50 -23.76
C SER A 77 19.69 2.83 -25.25
N TYR A 78 19.83 1.84 -26.13
CA TYR A 78 20.15 2.08 -27.54
C TYR A 78 19.09 2.90 -28.28
N LEU A 79 17.80 2.69 -28.00
CA LEU A 79 16.73 3.51 -28.55
C LEU A 79 16.93 4.99 -28.21
N LEU A 80 17.30 5.28 -26.96
CA LEU A 80 17.52 6.65 -26.48
C LEU A 80 18.73 7.29 -27.15
N ALA A 81 19.80 6.51 -27.34
CA ALA A 81 20.99 6.93 -28.05
C ALA A 81 20.68 7.29 -29.51
N ARG A 82 20.13 6.33 -30.24
CA ARG A 82 19.90 6.40 -31.69
C ARG A 82 18.84 7.43 -32.05
N LYS A 83 17.69 7.42 -31.37
CA LYS A 83 16.51 8.21 -31.74
C LYS A 83 16.58 9.63 -31.21
N TRP A 84 17.13 9.82 -30.01
CA TRP A 84 17.14 11.12 -29.33
C TRP A 84 18.52 11.77 -29.27
N GLY A 85 19.61 11.07 -29.60
CA GLY A 85 20.97 11.58 -29.44
C GLY A 85 21.44 11.54 -27.98
N GLY A 86 20.80 10.69 -27.16
CA GLY A 86 21.20 10.47 -25.78
C GLY A 86 22.59 9.84 -25.68
N SER A 87 23.27 10.05 -24.57
CA SER A 87 24.61 9.50 -24.34
C SER A 87 24.79 9.07 -22.89
N GLY A 88 25.69 8.13 -22.66
CA GLY A 88 25.80 7.49 -21.36
C GLY A 88 27.13 6.83 -21.08
N VAL A 89 27.09 5.96 -20.08
CA VAL A 89 28.20 5.09 -19.67
C VAL A 89 27.73 3.65 -19.79
N LEU A 90 28.47 2.84 -20.54
CA LEU A 90 28.22 1.42 -20.73
C LEU A 90 29.29 0.65 -19.95
N VAL A 91 28.90 -0.22 -19.03
CA VAL A 91 29.82 -1.00 -18.21
C VAL A 91 29.71 -2.46 -18.59
N GLU A 92 30.83 -3.07 -18.96
CA GLU A 92 30.90 -4.46 -19.39
C GLU A 92 32.14 -5.13 -18.80
N ALA A 93 32.00 -6.35 -18.30
CA ALA A 93 33.07 -7.11 -17.67
C ALA A 93 33.75 -8.06 -18.65
N ASN A 94 33.06 -8.55 -19.67
CA ASN A 94 33.59 -9.45 -20.68
C ASN A 94 34.46 -8.68 -21.69
N PRO A 95 35.79 -8.92 -21.72
CA PRO A 95 36.70 -8.20 -22.60
C PRO A 95 36.38 -8.38 -24.08
N ALA A 96 35.78 -9.51 -24.48
CA ALA A 96 35.48 -9.80 -25.88
C ALA A 96 34.41 -8.88 -26.49
N LEU A 97 33.60 -8.21 -25.65
CA LEU A 97 32.50 -7.35 -26.10
C LEU A 97 32.89 -5.86 -26.16
N ILE A 98 34.03 -5.49 -25.59
CA ILE A 98 34.44 -4.08 -25.42
C ILE A 98 34.64 -3.38 -26.76
N ASP A 99 35.33 -4.02 -27.71
CA ASP A 99 35.62 -3.43 -29.01
C ASP A 99 34.34 -3.17 -29.82
N ASP A 100 33.38 -4.10 -29.74
CA ASP A 100 32.08 -3.97 -30.41
C ASP A 100 31.22 -2.90 -29.78
N LEU A 101 31.20 -2.79 -28.45
CA LEU A 101 30.56 -1.69 -27.73
C LEU A 101 31.15 -0.35 -28.16
N GLN A 102 32.48 -0.20 -28.16
CA GLN A 102 33.14 1.07 -28.54
C GLN A 102 32.87 1.44 -29.99
N ARG A 103 32.89 0.46 -30.90
CA ARG A 103 32.67 0.65 -32.33
C ARG A 103 31.23 1.04 -32.66
N ALA A 104 30.25 0.37 -32.03
CA ALA A 104 28.83 0.57 -32.30
C ALA A 104 28.23 1.74 -31.50
N ARG A 105 28.82 2.11 -30.36
CA ARG A 105 28.34 3.15 -29.44
C ARG A 105 29.38 4.26 -29.22
N PRO A 106 29.89 4.93 -30.27
CA PRO A 106 31.01 5.87 -30.17
C PRO A 106 30.72 7.16 -29.38
N GLN A 107 29.45 7.46 -29.12
CA GLN A 107 29.03 8.60 -28.28
C GLN A 107 28.99 8.23 -26.78
N ASP A 108 29.01 6.94 -26.47
CA ASP A 108 28.96 6.42 -25.12
C ASP A 108 30.36 6.14 -24.58
N LYS A 109 30.52 6.30 -23.28
CA LYS A 109 31.76 5.92 -22.59
C LYS A 109 31.68 4.45 -22.20
N VAL A 110 32.49 3.60 -22.82
CA VAL A 110 32.60 2.18 -22.48
C VAL A 110 33.62 1.97 -21.36
N LEU A 111 33.23 1.28 -20.29
CA LEU A 111 34.07 0.92 -19.15
C LEU A 111 34.21 -0.60 -19.06
N HIS A 112 35.43 -1.09 -19.28
CA HIS A 112 35.76 -2.50 -19.05
C HIS A 112 35.97 -2.75 -17.54
N ARG A 113 34.89 -3.03 -16.81
CA ARG A 113 34.87 -3.22 -15.36
C ARG A 113 33.76 -4.19 -14.95
N ALA A 114 33.98 -4.92 -13.87
CA ALA A 114 32.92 -5.65 -13.18
C ALA A 114 32.32 -4.77 -12.07
N VAL A 115 30.99 -4.70 -11.96
CA VAL A 115 30.33 -3.94 -10.90
C VAL A 115 30.10 -4.85 -9.70
N VAL A 116 30.54 -4.40 -8.52
CA VAL A 116 30.51 -5.20 -7.28
C VAL A 116 29.93 -4.40 -6.11
N PRO A 117 29.36 -5.06 -5.08
CA PRO A 117 28.81 -4.36 -3.91
C PRO A 117 29.89 -3.87 -2.92
N ASP A 118 31.05 -4.55 -2.86
CA ASP A 118 32.11 -4.24 -1.89
C ASP A 118 33.12 -3.23 -2.47
N PRO A 119 33.23 -2.00 -1.91
CA PRO A 119 34.21 -1.01 -2.35
C PRO A 119 35.68 -1.41 -2.10
N GLY A 120 35.93 -2.41 -1.25
CA GLY A 120 37.26 -2.96 -0.99
C GLY A 120 37.78 -3.90 -2.08
N LEU A 121 36.89 -4.43 -2.94
CA LEU A 121 37.29 -5.30 -4.04
C LEU A 121 37.82 -4.49 -5.21
N THR A 122 39.07 -4.76 -5.60
CA THR A 122 39.73 -4.08 -6.73
C THR A 122 39.76 -4.93 -8.00
N GLN A 123 39.64 -6.26 -7.87
CA GLN A 123 39.54 -7.21 -8.96
C GLN A 123 38.60 -8.36 -8.58
N VAL A 124 37.95 -8.94 -9.58
CA VAL A 124 37.12 -10.14 -9.45
C VAL A 124 37.37 -11.08 -10.63
N THR A 125 37.12 -12.36 -10.42
CA THR A 125 37.16 -13.37 -11.49
C THR A 125 35.76 -13.48 -12.10
N LEU A 126 35.64 -13.13 -13.38
CA LEU A 126 34.44 -13.35 -14.18
C LEU A 126 34.52 -14.73 -14.84
N ASN A 127 33.43 -15.47 -14.80
CA ASN A 127 33.28 -16.71 -15.54
C ASN A 127 32.53 -16.39 -16.84
N VAL A 128 33.22 -16.52 -17.97
CA VAL A 128 32.67 -16.22 -19.29
C VAL A 128 31.96 -17.46 -19.81
N ALA A 129 30.65 -17.37 -19.99
CA ALA A 129 29.83 -18.45 -20.53
C ALA A 129 29.84 -18.45 -22.06
N GLN A 130 29.53 -19.60 -22.67
CA GLN A 130 29.38 -19.71 -24.13
C GLN A 130 28.30 -18.78 -24.70
N ASN A 131 27.20 -18.60 -23.97
CA ASN A 131 26.28 -17.49 -24.19
C ASN A 131 26.75 -16.31 -23.33
N THR A 132 27.21 -15.24 -23.97
CA THR A 132 27.83 -14.11 -23.25
C THR A 132 26.88 -13.43 -22.28
N GLU A 133 25.56 -13.43 -22.58
CA GLU A 133 24.53 -12.85 -21.71
C GLU A 133 24.54 -13.49 -20.33
N LEU A 134 24.94 -14.76 -20.19
CA LEU A 134 24.93 -15.51 -18.92
C LEU A 134 26.23 -15.38 -18.11
N SER A 135 27.21 -14.59 -18.55
CA SER A 135 28.52 -14.51 -17.89
C SER A 135 28.40 -13.85 -16.51
N SER A 136 28.94 -14.48 -15.47
CA SER A 136 28.74 -14.02 -14.09
C SER A 136 29.96 -14.21 -13.19
N VAL A 137 30.05 -13.36 -12.17
CA VAL A 137 30.99 -13.51 -11.04
C VAL A 137 30.45 -14.48 -9.97
N ASP A 138 29.16 -14.86 -10.03
CA ASP A 138 28.56 -15.89 -9.19
C ASP A 138 28.47 -17.24 -9.93
N LEU A 139 29.31 -18.19 -9.49
CA LEU A 139 29.29 -19.57 -10.00
C LEU A 139 27.98 -20.32 -9.67
N GLY A 140 27.24 -19.91 -8.64
CA GLY A 140 25.95 -20.48 -8.29
C GLY A 140 24.89 -20.20 -9.35
N HIS A 141 24.84 -18.96 -9.82
CA HIS A 141 23.92 -18.49 -10.86
C HIS A 141 24.14 -19.20 -12.20
N LEU A 142 25.39 -19.37 -12.62
CA LEU A 142 25.71 -20.14 -13.84
C LEU A 142 25.19 -21.58 -13.79
N ARG A 143 25.25 -22.22 -12.61
CA ARG A 143 24.80 -23.61 -12.46
C ARG A 143 23.29 -23.77 -12.61
N SER A 144 22.47 -22.74 -12.38
CA SER A 144 21.02 -22.86 -12.53
C SER A 144 20.52 -22.95 -13.96
N PHE A 145 21.33 -22.54 -14.95
CA PHE A 145 20.97 -22.61 -16.38
C PHE A 145 21.41 -23.92 -17.06
N GLY A 146 21.98 -24.87 -16.32
CA GLY A 146 22.34 -26.19 -16.85
C GLY A 146 23.39 -26.13 -17.95
N GLN A 147 23.18 -26.85 -19.06
CA GLN A 147 24.16 -26.91 -20.18
C GLN A 147 24.29 -25.58 -20.95
N LEU A 148 23.34 -24.64 -20.82
CA LEU A 148 23.36 -23.35 -21.52
C LEU A 148 24.42 -22.37 -20.97
N ALA A 149 24.89 -22.59 -19.74
CA ALA A 149 25.87 -21.75 -19.04
C ALA A 149 27.25 -22.43 -18.92
N ALA A 150 27.60 -23.30 -19.89
CA ALA A 150 28.92 -23.90 -19.94
C ALA A 150 30.00 -22.80 -19.95
N VAL A 151 30.86 -22.80 -18.93
CA VAL A 151 31.95 -21.84 -18.80
C VAL A 151 33.02 -22.15 -19.82
N ASP A 152 33.33 -21.17 -20.67
CA ASP A 152 34.38 -21.28 -21.70
C ASP A 152 35.75 -20.91 -21.11
N THR A 153 35.80 -19.79 -20.38
CA THR A 153 37.02 -19.29 -19.75
C THR A 153 36.74 -18.47 -18.48
N THR A 154 37.78 -18.19 -17.70
CA THR A 154 37.72 -17.25 -16.58
C THR A 154 38.70 -16.11 -16.80
N VAL A 155 38.28 -14.88 -16.49
CA VAL A 155 39.09 -13.67 -16.67
C VAL A 155 39.07 -12.81 -15.42
N ASN A 156 40.22 -12.25 -15.05
CA ASN A 156 40.29 -11.29 -13.94
C ASN A 156 40.01 -9.89 -14.48
N VAL A 157 38.98 -9.26 -13.92
CA VAL A 157 38.48 -7.95 -14.35
C VAL A 157 38.59 -6.98 -13.17
N ALA A 158 39.00 -5.74 -13.45
CA ALA A 158 39.00 -4.69 -12.44
C ALA A 158 37.58 -4.41 -11.96
N ALA A 159 37.41 -4.33 -10.65
CA ALA A 159 36.11 -4.13 -10.02
C ALA A 159 35.85 -2.64 -9.74
N ILE A 160 34.58 -2.24 -9.74
CA ILE A 160 34.13 -0.89 -9.40
C ILE A 160 32.75 -0.95 -8.73
N THR A 161 32.41 0.00 -7.87
CA THR A 161 31.06 0.08 -7.29
C THR A 161 30.17 1.01 -8.10
N LEU A 162 28.86 0.83 -7.98
CA LEU A 162 27.86 1.68 -8.65
C LEU A 162 27.99 3.15 -8.23
N ASP A 163 28.18 3.43 -6.93
CA ASP A 163 28.39 4.81 -6.44
C ASP A 163 29.63 5.46 -7.04
N ARG A 164 30.73 4.72 -7.23
CA ARG A 164 31.93 5.27 -7.88
C ARG A 164 31.71 5.61 -9.34
N ILE A 165 30.98 4.78 -10.08
CA ILE A 165 30.60 5.09 -11.48
C ILE A 165 29.77 6.38 -11.53
N LEU A 166 28.75 6.48 -10.68
CA LEU A 166 27.90 7.66 -10.58
C LEU A 166 28.72 8.90 -10.20
N ALA A 167 29.64 8.76 -9.24
CA ALA A 167 30.52 9.83 -8.76
C ALA A 167 31.50 10.34 -9.84
N GLU A 168 32.14 9.42 -10.56
CA GLU A 168 33.25 9.72 -11.48
C GLU A 168 32.78 10.13 -12.89
N HIS A 169 31.54 9.81 -13.29
CA HIS A 169 31.12 9.94 -14.70
C HIS A 169 29.81 10.70 -14.94
N PHE A 170 29.15 11.19 -13.89
CA PHE A 170 27.89 11.91 -14.02
C PHE A 170 27.85 13.15 -13.12
N ASP A 171 27.83 14.35 -13.69
CA ASP A 171 27.74 15.59 -12.90
C ASP A 171 26.38 15.75 -12.19
N SER A 172 25.33 15.21 -12.81
CA SER A 172 23.97 15.12 -12.29
C SER A 172 23.46 13.69 -12.38
N ALA A 173 22.38 13.37 -11.67
CA ALA A 173 21.82 12.03 -11.72
C ALA A 173 21.46 11.61 -13.17
N PRO A 174 21.82 10.39 -13.61
CA PRO A 174 21.37 9.89 -14.89
C PRO A 174 19.86 9.74 -14.92
N HIS A 175 19.28 9.78 -16.12
CA HIS A 175 17.85 9.63 -16.31
C HIS A 175 17.43 8.14 -16.34
N LEU A 176 18.35 7.25 -16.72
CA LEU A 176 18.14 5.81 -16.72
C LEU A 176 19.35 5.10 -16.13
N LEU A 177 19.11 4.14 -15.24
CA LEU A 177 20.03 3.06 -14.89
C LEU A 177 19.41 1.74 -15.36
N SER A 178 20.10 0.98 -16.20
CA SER A 178 19.76 -0.42 -16.49
C SER A 178 20.85 -1.28 -15.87
N ILE A 179 20.48 -2.30 -15.09
CA ILE A 179 21.41 -3.26 -14.50
C ILE A 179 20.94 -4.68 -14.75
N ASP A 180 21.80 -5.45 -15.39
CA ASP A 180 21.66 -6.88 -15.61
C ASP A 180 23.07 -7.51 -15.65
N ILE A 181 23.51 -8.03 -14.51
CA ILE A 181 24.84 -8.65 -14.34
C ILE A 181 24.74 -10.07 -13.76
N GLU A 182 23.61 -10.71 -13.99
CA GLU A 182 23.37 -12.13 -13.80
C GLU A 182 23.84 -12.66 -12.42
N GLY A 183 23.17 -12.20 -11.36
CA GLY A 183 23.17 -12.90 -10.05
C GLY A 183 23.58 -12.06 -8.84
N ILE A 184 24.16 -10.86 -9.03
CA ILE A 184 24.58 -9.98 -7.92
C ILE A 184 23.94 -8.58 -7.95
N ASP A 185 23.02 -8.36 -8.88
CA ASP A 185 22.26 -7.14 -9.13
C ASP A 185 21.63 -6.58 -7.86
N LEU A 186 20.91 -7.44 -7.13
CA LEU A 186 20.25 -7.09 -5.88
C LEU A 186 21.26 -6.64 -4.83
N ALA A 187 22.40 -7.34 -4.72
CA ALA A 187 23.44 -6.99 -3.76
C ALA A 187 24.12 -5.66 -4.11
N VAL A 188 24.39 -5.42 -5.39
CA VAL A 188 24.94 -4.15 -5.90
C VAL A 188 23.99 -2.99 -5.60
N LEU A 189 22.69 -3.14 -5.91
CA LEU A 189 21.69 -2.12 -5.62
C LEU A 189 21.53 -1.89 -4.12
N ALA A 190 21.53 -2.95 -3.31
CA ALA A 190 21.44 -2.86 -1.86
C ALA A 190 22.60 -2.06 -1.26
N ALA A 191 23.82 -2.31 -1.72
CA ALA A 191 25.04 -1.64 -1.28
C ALA A 191 25.15 -0.18 -1.76
N CYS A 192 24.57 0.15 -2.92
CA CYS A 192 24.63 1.49 -3.51
C CYS A 192 23.92 2.54 -2.64
N ALA A 193 24.62 3.61 -2.23
CA ALA A 193 24.04 4.72 -1.48
C ALA A 193 23.11 5.59 -2.34
N PHE A 194 23.33 5.63 -3.66
CA PHE A 194 22.63 6.49 -4.61
C PHE A 194 22.65 7.97 -4.22
N GLU A 195 23.84 8.54 -3.99
CA GLU A 195 23.96 9.99 -3.81
C GLU A 195 23.42 10.76 -5.03
N ARG A 196 23.61 10.20 -6.23
CA ARG A 196 23.04 10.68 -7.51
C ARG A 196 21.99 9.69 -8.02
N ARG A 197 20.77 9.78 -7.48
CA ARG A 197 19.63 8.87 -7.77
C ARG A 197 19.17 8.91 -9.23
N PRO A 198 19.35 7.83 -10.02
CA PRO A 198 18.79 7.75 -11.37
C PRO A 198 17.27 8.01 -11.39
N TRP A 199 16.73 8.64 -12.42
CA TRP A 199 15.28 8.89 -12.48
C TRP A 199 14.49 7.60 -12.64
N LEU A 200 14.98 6.71 -13.50
CA LEU A 200 14.42 5.38 -13.75
C LEU A 200 15.50 4.32 -13.53
N VAL A 201 15.11 3.17 -12.99
CA VAL A 201 15.97 2.01 -12.79
C VAL A 201 15.28 0.76 -13.35
N ILE A 202 15.95 0.01 -14.22
CA ILE A 202 15.50 -1.29 -14.72
C ILE A 202 16.36 -2.37 -14.07
N THR A 203 15.72 -3.43 -13.60
CA THR A 203 16.39 -4.56 -12.94
C THR A 203 15.83 -5.88 -13.43
N GLU A 204 16.69 -6.88 -13.64
CA GLU A 204 16.28 -8.26 -13.93
C GLU A 204 16.39 -9.14 -12.66
N PRO A 205 15.28 -9.47 -11.96
CA PRO A 205 15.30 -10.29 -10.76
C PRO A 205 15.71 -11.76 -10.95
N SER A 206 16.06 -12.21 -12.16
CA SER A 206 16.44 -13.60 -12.48
C SER A 206 15.55 -14.66 -11.81
N ARG A 207 14.22 -14.58 -12.04
CA ARG A 207 13.18 -15.41 -11.38
C ARG A 207 13.43 -16.92 -11.43
N HIS A 208 14.20 -17.38 -12.41
CA HIS A 208 14.58 -18.78 -12.58
C HIS A 208 15.59 -19.28 -11.54
N TYR A 209 16.33 -18.37 -10.89
CA TYR A 209 17.33 -18.68 -9.87
C TYR A 209 16.79 -18.48 -8.44
N HIS A 210 15.99 -17.43 -8.23
CA HIS A 210 15.40 -17.10 -6.93
C HIS A 210 13.92 -16.71 -7.05
N HIS A 211 13.02 -17.59 -6.60
CA HIS A 211 11.57 -17.36 -6.71
C HIS A 211 11.08 -16.11 -5.93
N ASP A 212 11.80 -15.73 -4.86
CA ASP A 212 11.48 -14.57 -4.02
C ASP A 212 12.29 -13.31 -4.40
N ALA A 213 13.10 -13.34 -5.47
CA ALA A 213 13.98 -12.22 -5.83
C ALA A 213 13.23 -10.91 -5.99
N GLU A 214 12.02 -10.92 -6.58
CA GLU A 214 11.20 -9.72 -6.73
C GLU A 214 10.96 -9.01 -5.41
N THR A 215 10.69 -9.76 -4.34
CA THR A 215 10.44 -9.18 -3.02
C THR A 215 11.68 -8.46 -2.52
N GLY A 216 12.87 -9.04 -2.74
CA GLY A 216 14.15 -8.41 -2.40
C GLY A 216 14.37 -7.10 -3.15
N PHE A 217 14.18 -7.09 -4.48
CA PHE A 217 14.30 -5.87 -5.28
C PHE A 217 13.29 -4.81 -4.85
N LEU A 218 12.02 -5.18 -4.66
CA LEU A 218 10.98 -4.27 -4.18
C LEU A 218 11.37 -3.62 -2.86
N GLN A 219 11.80 -4.41 -1.87
CA GLN A 219 12.21 -3.91 -0.55
C GLN A 219 13.42 -2.96 -0.64
N VAL A 220 14.47 -3.37 -1.37
CA VAL A 220 15.68 -2.58 -1.55
C VAL A 220 15.37 -1.25 -2.26
N MET A 221 14.63 -1.29 -3.35
CA MET A 221 14.29 -0.11 -4.13
C MET A 221 13.36 0.83 -3.35
N GLN A 222 12.35 0.31 -2.65
CA GLN A 222 11.48 1.11 -1.78
C GLN A 222 12.26 1.78 -0.65
N SER A 223 13.22 1.09 -0.02
CA SER A 223 14.09 1.67 1.01
C SER A 223 14.91 2.85 0.48
N LYS A 224 15.16 2.87 -0.83
CA LYS A 224 15.91 3.92 -1.55
C LYS A 224 14.99 4.95 -2.21
N ARG A 225 13.71 5.00 -1.82
CA ARG A 225 12.67 5.94 -2.30
C ARG A 225 12.29 5.75 -3.78
N TYR A 226 12.45 4.55 -4.31
CA TYR A 226 11.92 4.20 -5.62
C TYR A 226 10.52 3.57 -5.52
N VAL A 227 9.74 3.69 -6.59
CA VAL A 227 8.42 3.08 -6.74
C VAL A 227 8.42 2.28 -8.04
N GLU A 228 7.88 1.06 -8.01
CA GLU A 228 7.68 0.29 -9.25
C GLU A 228 6.62 1.00 -10.10
N VAL A 229 6.97 1.28 -11.36
CA VAL A 229 6.08 1.99 -12.31
C VAL A 229 5.65 1.10 -13.47
N ALA A 230 6.40 0.03 -13.75
CA ALA A 230 6.06 -0.98 -14.74
C ALA A 230 6.82 -2.28 -14.47
N ARG A 231 6.35 -3.37 -15.08
CA ARG A 231 7.03 -4.66 -15.13
C ARG A 231 6.79 -5.32 -16.48
N THR A 232 7.78 -6.06 -16.96
CA THR A 232 7.67 -6.99 -18.09
C THR A 232 7.74 -8.44 -17.56
N ASP A 233 7.78 -9.42 -18.45
CA ASP A 233 7.88 -10.84 -18.04
C ASP A 233 9.20 -11.15 -17.33
N TYR A 234 10.25 -10.34 -17.54
CA TYR A 234 11.55 -10.53 -16.90
C TYR A 234 12.00 -9.34 -16.06
N ASN A 235 11.69 -8.10 -16.47
CA ASN A 235 12.24 -6.91 -15.87
C ASN A 235 11.26 -6.16 -14.96
N LEU A 236 11.79 -5.56 -13.89
CA LEU A 236 11.10 -4.57 -13.06
C LEU A 236 11.60 -3.18 -13.41
N ILE A 237 10.69 -2.21 -13.50
CA ILE A 237 11.01 -0.81 -13.82
C ILE A 237 10.56 0.08 -12.66
N PHE A 238 11.52 0.79 -12.10
CA PHE A 238 11.34 1.69 -10.96
C PHE A 238 11.54 3.15 -11.36
N ALA A 239 10.82 4.05 -10.71
CA ALA A 239 11.05 5.49 -10.79
C ALA A 239 11.40 6.07 -9.42
N ASP A 240 12.30 7.06 -9.38
CA ASP A 240 12.50 7.89 -8.19
C ASP A 240 11.15 8.52 -7.81
N ARG A 241 10.79 8.49 -6.53
CA ARG A 241 9.47 8.96 -6.08
C ARG A 241 9.17 10.40 -6.49
N GLY A 242 10.16 11.31 -6.49
CA GLY A 242 9.94 12.68 -6.94
C GLY A 242 9.67 12.80 -8.44
N VAL A 243 10.22 11.89 -9.26
CA VAL A 243 9.88 11.78 -10.68
C VAL A 243 8.50 11.17 -10.87
N PHE A 244 8.16 10.13 -10.10
CA PHE A 244 6.83 9.52 -10.14
C PHE A 244 5.73 10.53 -9.77
N ASP A 245 5.91 11.28 -8.68
CA ASP A 245 4.95 12.28 -8.22
C ASP A 245 4.73 13.38 -9.29
N LEU A 246 5.80 13.80 -9.97
CA LEU A 246 5.73 14.72 -11.10
C LEU A 246 4.85 14.18 -12.24
N LEU A 247 4.96 12.89 -12.55
CA LEU A 247 4.17 12.23 -13.58
C LEU A 247 2.69 12.05 -13.18
N GLN A 248 2.39 12.04 -11.88
CA GLN A 248 1.03 11.91 -11.34
C GLN A 248 0.31 13.25 -11.18
N THR A 249 1.03 14.36 -11.03
CA THR A 249 0.38 15.67 -10.91
C THR A 249 -0.30 16.09 -12.22
N GLN A 250 -1.63 16.25 -12.20
CA GLN A 250 -2.29 17.18 -13.13
C GLN A 250 -1.54 18.51 -13.02
N ALA A 251 -0.97 18.98 -14.13
CA ALA A 251 -0.24 20.24 -14.18
C ALA A 251 -1.09 21.33 -13.53
N ALA A 252 -0.69 21.79 -12.35
CA ALA A 252 -1.28 22.96 -11.72
C ALA A 252 -1.06 24.16 -12.65
N ALA A 253 -2.07 25.00 -12.80
CA ALA A 253 -1.93 26.23 -13.56
C ALA A 253 -0.73 27.04 -13.00
N PRO A 254 0.20 27.49 -13.86
CA PRO A 254 1.38 28.22 -13.39
C PRO A 254 0.96 29.48 -12.61
N GLY A 255 1.43 29.59 -11.36
CA GLY A 255 1.34 30.81 -10.54
C GLY A 255 0.51 30.75 -9.25
N VAL A 256 -0.13 29.63 -8.89
CA VAL A 256 -0.88 29.50 -7.62
C VAL A 256 -0.18 28.55 -6.66
N ARG A 257 0.31 29.08 -5.52
CA ARG A 257 0.98 28.33 -4.47
C ARG A 257 -0.04 27.59 -3.60
N ARG A 258 0.24 26.35 -3.21
CA ARG A 258 -0.63 25.60 -2.29
C ARG A 258 -0.44 26.07 -0.86
N SER A 259 -1.53 26.19 -0.13
CA SER A 259 -1.51 26.45 1.30
C SER A 259 -2.43 25.51 2.06
N PHE A 260 -2.09 25.22 3.31
CA PHE A 260 -2.80 24.24 4.11
C PHE A 260 -2.97 24.78 5.52
N ASP A 261 -4.16 24.57 6.08
CA ASP A 261 -4.28 24.50 7.52
C ASP A 261 -3.53 23.27 8.06
N ILE A 262 -3.10 23.31 9.33
CA ILE A 262 -2.34 22.23 9.94
C ILE A 262 -3.27 21.24 10.67
N PHE A 263 -4.12 21.71 11.58
CA PHE A 263 -4.79 20.86 12.57
C PHE A 263 -6.19 20.49 12.09
N ASP A 264 -6.53 19.21 12.17
CA ASP A 264 -7.72 18.63 11.55
C ASP A 264 -7.75 18.76 10.00
N THR A 265 -6.60 19.12 9.41
CA THR A 265 -6.37 19.19 7.96
C THR A 265 -5.20 18.29 7.53
N LEU A 266 -3.96 18.61 7.93
CA LEU A 266 -2.76 17.81 7.61
C LEU A 266 -2.44 16.80 8.71
N ILE A 267 -2.68 17.18 9.95
CA ILE A 267 -2.54 16.35 11.13
C ILE A 267 -3.82 16.39 11.93
N ALA A 268 -4.16 15.28 12.58
CA ALA A 268 -5.28 15.19 13.50
C ALA A 268 -4.83 14.55 14.81
N ARG A 269 -5.72 14.53 15.80
CA ARG A 269 -5.50 13.77 17.04
C ARG A 269 -6.05 12.35 16.95
N ARG A 270 -5.33 11.42 17.58
CA ARG A 270 -5.78 10.04 17.85
C ARG A 270 -7.05 10.07 18.69
N CYS A 271 -7.02 10.73 19.85
CA CYS A 271 -8.23 10.99 20.61
C CYS A 271 -9.11 11.96 19.82
N ILE A 272 -10.30 11.50 19.42
CA ILE A 272 -11.24 12.24 18.55
C ILE A 272 -11.55 13.64 19.12
N ARG A 273 -11.53 13.79 20.45
CA ARG A 273 -11.80 15.04 21.14
C ARG A 273 -10.57 15.53 21.91
N PRO A 274 -10.30 16.85 21.95
CA PRO A 274 -9.17 17.43 22.67
C PRO A 274 -9.12 17.05 24.16
N GLU A 275 -10.27 16.85 24.81
CA GLU A 275 -10.36 16.45 26.21
C GLU A 275 -9.66 15.13 26.51
N GLY A 276 -9.46 14.26 25.52
CA GLY A 276 -8.68 13.03 25.66
C GLY A 276 -7.19 13.30 25.97
N VAL A 277 -6.62 14.36 25.40
CA VAL A 277 -5.26 14.82 25.75
C VAL A 277 -5.23 15.26 27.21
N PHE A 278 -6.19 16.09 27.62
CA PHE A 278 -6.22 16.65 28.97
C PHE A 278 -6.43 15.58 30.04
N ALA A 279 -7.35 14.63 29.78
CA ALA A 279 -7.58 13.49 30.66
C ALA A 279 -6.33 12.62 30.81
N GLU A 280 -5.55 12.42 29.74
CA GLU A 280 -4.30 11.67 29.80
C GLU A 280 -3.20 12.41 30.57
N VAL A 281 -3.11 13.74 30.44
CA VAL A 281 -2.20 14.58 31.24
C VAL A 281 -2.58 14.51 32.73
N GLU A 282 -3.87 14.64 33.05
CA GLU A 282 -4.38 14.50 34.42
C GLU A 282 -4.01 13.13 35.02
N ARG A 283 -4.25 12.06 34.27
CA ARG A 283 -3.94 10.69 34.70
C ARG A 283 -2.44 10.47 34.92
N ARG A 284 -1.57 10.95 34.01
CA ARG A 284 -0.11 10.75 34.10
C ARG A 284 0.54 11.62 35.16
N SER A 285 0.05 12.84 35.35
CA SER A 285 0.60 13.77 36.33
C SER A 285 0.12 13.50 37.76
N GLY A 286 -1.06 12.89 37.92
CA GLY A 286 -1.71 12.73 39.22
C GLY A 286 -2.36 14.01 39.77
N HIS A 287 -2.39 15.09 38.99
CA HIS A 287 -3.03 16.35 39.39
C HIS A 287 -4.53 16.34 39.12
N ALA A 288 -5.30 15.82 40.09
CA ALA A 288 -6.77 15.82 40.03
C ALA A 288 -7.33 17.25 39.77
N GLY A 289 -8.26 17.35 38.83
CA GLY A 289 -8.87 18.60 38.39
C GLY A 289 -8.14 19.31 37.25
N PHE A 290 -7.04 18.76 36.73
CA PHE A 290 -6.30 19.37 35.62
C PHE A 290 -7.17 19.62 34.39
N THR A 291 -7.98 18.64 33.95
CA THR A 291 -8.82 18.81 32.77
C THR A 291 -9.78 19.99 32.90
N ALA A 292 -10.41 20.14 34.06
CA ALA A 292 -11.34 21.23 34.33
C ALA A 292 -10.61 22.59 34.38
N ALA A 293 -9.47 22.66 35.06
CA ALA A 293 -8.65 23.87 35.13
C ALA A 293 -8.15 24.30 33.75
N ARG A 294 -7.71 23.35 32.92
CA ARG A 294 -7.18 23.58 31.57
C ARG A 294 -8.23 24.11 30.60
N LEU A 295 -9.45 23.57 30.65
CA LEU A 295 -10.59 24.06 29.85
C LEU A 295 -11.05 25.45 30.28
N TRP A 296 -11.08 25.71 31.60
CA TRP A 296 -11.39 27.04 32.13
C TRP A 296 -10.35 28.07 31.68
N ALA A 297 -9.06 27.76 31.84
CA ALA A 297 -7.96 28.66 31.51
C ALA A 297 -7.99 29.09 30.03
N GLU A 298 -8.19 28.15 29.09
CA GLU A 298 -8.26 28.47 27.66
C GLU A 298 -9.42 29.41 27.34
N ARG A 299 -10.61 29.15 27.90
CA ARG A 299 -11.78 30.03 27.71
C ARG A 299 -11.53 31.43 28.24
N THR A 300 -10.76 31.57 29.32
CA THR A 300 -10.43 32.86 29.92
C THR A 300 -9.47 33.70 29.06
N VAL A 301 -8.53 33.07 28.35
CA VAL A 301 -7.56 33.79 27.51
C VAL A 301 -8.02 33.96 26.04
N ALA A 302 -9.09 33.27 25.63
CA ALA A 302 -9.55 33.19 24.25
C ALA A 302 -9.97 34.53 23.59
N GLU A 303 -10.19 35.59 24.38
CA GLU A 303 -10.58 36.91 23.85
C GLU A 303 -9.41 37.69 23.21
N GLN A 304 -8.16 37.25 23.43
CA GLN A 304 -6.96 37.92 22.95
C GLN A 304 -6.06 36.95 22.16
N GLU A 305 -4.94 37.45 21.65
CA GLU A 305 -3.86 36.57 21.19
C GLU A 305 -3.18 35.93 22.42
N TYR A 306 -3.13 34.61 22.49
CA TYR A 306 -2.58 33.87 23.63
C TYR A 306 -1.70 32.69 23.16
N GLN A 307 -0.84 32.23 24.06
CA GLN A 307 0.03 31.08 23.87
C GLN A 307 -0.22 30.03 24.96
N LEU A 308 0.32 28.83 24.76
CA LEU A 308 0.24 27.75 25.75
C LEU A 308 0.71 28.17 27.16
N ALA A 309 1.73 29.03 27.24
CA ALA A 309 2.25 29.54 28.52
C ALA A 309 1.21 30.38 29.30
N ASP A 310 0.39 31.18 28.60
CA ASP A 310 -0.65 32.00 29.23
C ASP A 310 -1.75 31.12 29.84
N ILE A 311 -2.09 30.04 29.13
CA ILE A 311 -3.03 29.04 29.64
C ILE A 311 -2.46 28.36 30.89
N HIS A 312 -1.20 27.91 30.84
CA HIS A 312 -0.57 27.22 31.97
C HIS A 312 -0.33 28.12 33.17
N ALA A 313 -0.19 29.44 32.99
CA ALA A 313 -0.16 30.38 34.10
C ALA A 313 -1.47 30.37 34.90
N LEU A 314 -2.62 30.32 34.21
CA LEU A 314 -3.94 30.20 34.86
C LEU A 314 -4.17 28.82 35.47
N VAL A 315 -3.72 27.74 34.81
CA VAL A 315 -3.77 26.38 35.36
C VAL A 315 -2.96 26.28 36.66
N ALA A 316 -1.75 26.84 36.69
CA ALA A 316 -0.90 26.85 37.87
C ALA A 316 -1.57 27.57 39.05
N GLN A 317 -2.26 28.68 38.80
CA GLN A 317 -3.04 29.39 39.82
C GLN A 317 -4.22 28.54 40.32
N ALA A 318 -4.99 27.95 39.41
CA ALA A 318 -6.17 27.14 39.75
C ALA A 318 -5.81 25.91 40.59
N LEU A 319 -4.68 25.27 40.28
CA LEU A 319 -4.21 24.05 40.95
C LEU A 319 -3.19 24.32 42.08
N ARG A 320 -2.85 25.60 42.32
CA ARG A 320 -1.86 26.03 43.32
C ARG A 320 -0.49 25.35 43.16
N LEU A 321 -0.03 25.28 41.91
CA LEU A 321 1.25 24.67 41.55
C LEU A 321 2.40 25.66 41.77
N ASP A 322 3.56 25.14 42.18
CA ASP A 322 4.80 25.89 42.08
C ASP A 322 5.29 25.99 40.62
N ALA A 323 6.34 26.78 40.38
CA ALA A 323 6.87 27.01 39.04
C ALA A 323 7.43 25.72 38.38
N ALA A 324 8.02 24.82 39.16
CA ALA A 324 8.58 23.57 38.63
C ALA A 324 7.46 22.59 38.24
N GLN A 325 6.43 22.49 39.07
CA GLN A 325 5.23 21.69 38.80
C GLN A 325 4.47 22.22 37.58
N ALA A 326 4.26 23.53 37.48
CA ALA A 326 3.61 24.14 36.32
C ALA A 326 4.37 23.88 35.02
N GLN A 327 5.70 24.03 35.03
CA GLN A 327 6.54 23.75 33.87
C GLN A 327 6.50 22.27 33.47
N ALA A 328 6.57 21.36 34.46
CA ALA A 328 6.49 19.92 34.21
C ALA A 328 5.13 19.52 33.61
N LEU A 329 4.04 20.14 34.07
CA LEU A 329 2.70 19.87 33.58
C LEU A 329 2.48 20.40 32.15
N MET A 330 3.02 21.58 31.85
CA MET A 330 3.04 22.14 30.49
C MET A 330 3.82 21.25 29.52
N GLN A 331 5.00 20.77 29.94
CA GLN A 331 5.80 19.86 29.13
C GLN A 331 5.07 18.52 28.91
N LEU A 332 4.39 18.00 29.94
CA LEU A 332 3.61 16.78 29.81
C LEU A 332 2.43 16.94 28.83
N GLU A 333 1.75 18.09 28.80
CA GLU A 333 0.72 18.36 27.77
C GLU A 333 1.31 18.32 26.36
N VAL A 334 2.47 18.95 26.16
CA VAL A 334 3.20 18.88 24.88
C VAL A 334 3.56 17.44 24.51
N ASP A 335 4.07 16.65 25.44
CA ASP A 335 4.46 15.26 25.21
C ASP A 335 3.25 14.38 24.85
N VAL A 336 2.09 14.62 25.48
CA VAL A 336 0.83 13.92 25.18
C VAL A 336 0.28 14.34 23.82
N GLU A 337 0.32 15.63 23.46
CA GLU A 337 -0.06 16.11 22.12
C GLU A 337 0.82 15.46 21.03
N LEU A 338 2.14 15.43 21.25
CA LEU A 338 3.10 14.78 20.36
C LEU A 338 2.84 13.27 20.20
N ALA A 339 2.35 12.60 21.25
CA ALA A 339 1.99 11.18 21.18
C ALA A 339 0.64 10.92 20.48
N ASN A 340 -0.23 11.93 20.45
CA ASN A 340 -1.56 11.85 19.85
C ASN A 340 -1.60 12.22 18.36
N VAL A 341 -0.53 12.78 17.80
CA VAL A 341 -0.53 13.20 16.39
C VAL A 341 -0.73 12.02 15.43
N VAL A 342 -1.64 12.21 14.48
CA VAL A 342 -1.96 11.28 13.41
C VAL A 342 -1.86 12.04 12.08
N PRO A 343 -1.11 11.53 11.09
CA PRO A 343 -1.10 12.13 9.76
C PRO A 343 -2.44 11.95 9.06
N VAL A 344 -2.89 12.96 8.31
CA VAL A 344 -4.00 12.85 7.35
C VAL A 344 -3.38 12.62 5.97
N ALA A 345 -3.16 11.34 5.62
CA ALA A 345 -2.31 10.93 4.50
C ALA A 345 -2.73 11.54 3.16
N ASP A 346 -4.04 11.60 2.88
CA ASP A 346 -4.57 12.19 1.63
C ASP A 346 -4.37 13.71 1.53
N ALA A 347 -4.38 14.42 2.66
CA ALA A 347 -4.08 15.85 2.70
C ALA A 347 -2.58 16.08 2.56
N ILE A 348 -1.75 15.29 3.27
CA ILE A 348 -0.29 15.34 3.19
C ILE A 348 0.20 15.03 1.76
N ALA A 349 -0.42 14.08 1.05
CA ALA A 349 -0.08 13.75 -0.33
C ALA A 349 -0.27 14.92 -1.32
N GLN A 350 -1.02 15.97 -0.94
CA GLN A 350 -1.19 17.18 -1.74
C GLN A 350 -0.12 18.25 -1.43
N VAL A 351 0.71 18.08 -0.41
CA VAL A 351 1.74 19.04 -0.02
C VAL A 351 2.92 18.98 -1.00
N GLN A 352 3.42 20.15 -1.37
CA GLN A 352 4.59 20.36 -2.25
C GLN A 352 5.68 21.10 -1.48
N ASP A 353 6.93 21.05 -1.95
CA ASP A 353 8.09 21.66 -1.26
C ASP A 353 7.95 23.18 -1.07
N ASP A 354 7.24 23.85 -1.98
CA ASP A 354 6.95 25.28 -1.89
C ASP A 354 5.68 25.57 -1.09
N SER A 355 4.96 24.59 -0.53
CA SER A 355 3.68 24.83 0.15
C SER A 355 3.80 25.73 1.39
N LEU A 356 2.75 26.50 1.65
CA LEU A 356 2.61 27.37 2.82
C LEU A 356 1.70 26.73 3.88
N LEU A 357 2.21 26.55 5.10
CA LEU A 357 1.42 26.07 6.23
C LEU A 357 0.93 27.24 7.06
N ILE A 358 -0.37 27.29 7.36
CA ILE A 358 -1.00 28.39 8.09
C ILE A 358 -1.70 27.81 9.32
N THR A 359 -1.45 28.35 10.50
CA THR A 359 -2.11 27.86 11.73
C THR A 359 -2.36 28.99 12.73
N ASP A 360 -3.47 28.89 13.45
CA ASP A 360 -3.86 29.74 14.57
C ASP A 360 -3.73 29.05 15.94
N MET A 361 -3.10 27.87 15.99
CA MET A 361 -2.88 27.14 17.24
C MET A 361 -1.94 27.88 18.21
N TYR A 362 -2.29 27.83 19.50
CA TYR A 362 -1.53 28.43 20.62
C TYR A 362 -0.20 27.72 20.95
N LEU A 363 0.11 26.62 20.26
CA LEU A 363 1.34 25.87 20.48
C LEU A 363 2.57 26.68 20.01
N PRO A 364 3.72 26.56 20.70
CA PRO A 364 4.97 27.12 20.22
C PRO A 364 5.40 26.50 18.89
N GLU A 365 6.02 27.31 18.02
CA GLU A 365 6.51 26.83 16.71
C GLU A 365 7.43 25.59 16.79
N PRO A 366 8.38 25.46 17.74
CA PRO A 366 9.17 24.24 17.87
C PRO A 366 8.33 22.98 18.09
N VAL A 367 7.22 23.09 18.82
CA VAL A 367 6.28 21.97 19.06
C VAL A 367 5.51 21.65 17.79
N ILE A 368 5.02 22.66 17.07
CA ILE A 368 4.33 22.48 15.78
C ILE A 368 5.23 21.78 14.77
N ARG A 369 6.51 22.18 14.67
CA ARG A 369 7.48 21.52 13.79
C ARG A 369 7.74 20.07 14.18
N GLN A 370 7.78 19.74 15.48
CA GLN A 370 7.88 18.36 15.93
C GLN A 370 6.64 17.53 15.56
N LEU A 371 5.43 18.10 15.71
CA LEU A 371 4.18 17.45 15.28
C LEU A 371 4.18 17.15 13.78
N LEU A 372 4.53 18.15 12.95
CA LEU A 372 4.65 18.00 11.50
C LEU A 372 5.70 16.94 11.12
N GLY A 373 6.86 16.95 11.78
CA GLY A 373 7.90 15.95 11.56
C GLY A 373 7.46 14.53 11.90
N ARG A 374 6.72 14.33 13.00
CA ARG A 374 6.12 13.03 13.35
C ARG A 374 5.06 12.56 12.35
N ALA A 375 4.37 13.49 11.71
CA ALA A 375 3.43 13.20 10.62
C ALA A 375 4.11 12.99 9.25
N GLY A 376 5.44 13.13 9.17
CA GLY A 376 6.22 12.89 7.96
C GLY A 376 6.35 14.09 7.02
N LEU A 377 6.00 15.31 7.47
CA LEU A 377 6.15 16.52 6.67
C LEU A 377 7.58 17.08 6.73
N PRO A 378 8.10 17.66 5.63
CA PRO A 378 9.42 18.27 5.61
C PRO A 378 9.54 19.48 6.55
N GLY A 379 10.64 19.56 7.30
CA GLY A 379 10.89 20.67 8.23
C GLY A 379 11.15 22.03 7.56
N HIS A 380 11.46 22.04 6.25
CA HIS A 380 11.75 23.26 5.49
C HIS A 380 10.51 24.02 5.02
N LEU A 381 9.31 23.44 5.17
CA LEU A 381 8.07 24.10 4.75
C LEU A 381 7.89 25.44 5.45
N THR A 382 7.39 26.43 4.70
CA THR A 382 7.12 27.76 5.25
C THR A 382 5.95 27.65 6.22
N LEU A 383 6.15 28.09 7.46
CA LEU A 383 5.14 28.10 8.50
C LEU A 383 4.77 29.53 8.85
N LEU A 384 3.50 29.87 8.69
CA LEU A 384 2.92 31.12 9.12
C LEU A 384 1.99 30.86 10.31
N ARG A 385 2.42 31.31 11.49
CA ARG A 385 1.59 31.28 12.69
C ARG A 385 0.86 32.61 12.84
N SER A 386 -0.47 32.57 12.94
CA SER A 386 -1.30 33.75 13.13
C SER A 386 -2.40 33.45 14.15
N ALA A 387 -2.06 33.58 15.43
CA ALA A 387 -3.02 33.39 16.51
C ALA A 387 -4.18 34.41 16.34
N ALA A 388 -5.41 33.89 16.18
CA ALA A 388 -6.65 34.62 15.85
C ALA A 388 -6.72 35.34 14.47
N GLY A 389 -5.72 35.24 13.61
CA GLY A 389 -5.69 35.98 12.33
C GLY A 389 -6.48 35.34 11.19
N LYS A 390 -6.67 34.01 11.20
CA LYS A 390 -7.43 33.28 10.16
C LYS A 390 -8.90 33.66 10.18
N ARG A 391 -9.56 33.53 11.34
CA ARG A 391 -10.98 33.86 11.50
C ARG A 391 -11.29 35.35 11.34
N SER A 392 -10.37 36.24 11.73
CA SER A 392 -10.55 37.70 11.60
C SER A 392 -10.24 38.23 10.19
N GLY A 393 -9.66 37.42 9.30
CA GLY A 393 -9.29 37.85 7.94
C GLY A 393 -7.90 38.49 7.83
N LYS A 394 -7.28 38.88 8.96
CA LYS A 394 -6.02 39.64 8.99
C LYS A 394 -4.87 38.94 8.25
N VAL A 395 -4.73 37.64 8.43
CA VAL A 395 -3.68 36.86 7.77
C VAL A 395 -3.86 36.82 6.26
N TRP A 396 -5.10 36.65 5.80
CA TRP A 396 -5.46 36.59 4.39
C TRP A 396 -5.30 37.95 3.70
N ALA A 397 -5.64 39.04 4.41
CA ALA A 397 -5.38 40.40 3.96
C ALA A 397 -3.88 40.66 3.79
N ALA A 398 -3.06 40.27 4.76
CA ALA A 398 -1.59 40.43 4.69
C ALA A 398 -0.98 39.64 3.52
N LEU A 399 -1.39 38.38 3.33
CA LEU A 399 -0.94 37.54 2.23
C LEU A 399 -1.35 38.13 0.86
N LYS A 400 -2.59 38.61 0.73
CA LYS A 400 -3.07 39.31 -0.47
C LYS A 400 -2.24 40.56 -0.76
N SER A 401 -2.00 41.39 0.25
CA SER A 401 -1.17 42.61 0.11
C SER A 401 0.27 42.28 -0.25
N GLY A 402 0.78 41.12 0.16
CA GLY A 402 2.08 40.57 -0.25
C GLY A 402 2.12 40.00 -1.67
N GLY A 403 1.00 39.98 -2.40
CA GLY A 403 0.91 39.45 -3.76
C GLY A 403 0.81 37.93 -3.86
N GLU A 404 0.52 37.23 -2.75
CA GLU A 404 0.39 35.77 -2.74
C GLU A 404 -0.91 35.33 -3.44
N ALA A 405 -0.78 34.44 -4.42
CA ALA A 405 -1.90 33.74 -5.05
C ALA A 405 -1.97 32.32 -4.48
N LEU A 406 -2.96 32.04 -3.65
CA LEU A 406 -3.06 30.78 -2.89
C LEU A 406 -4.25 29.91 -3.31
N SER A 407 -4.03 28.60 -3.23
CA SER A 407 -5.07 27.59 -3.14
C SER A 407 -5.01 26.94 -1.75
N HIS A 408 -5.99 27.25 -0.91
CA HIS A 408 -6.03 26.84 0.49
C HIS A 408 -6.89 25.60 0.71
N LEU A 409 -6.41 24.66 1.52
CA LEU A 409 -7.19 23.53 2.05
C LEU A 409 -7.24 23.66 3.57
N GLY A 410 -8.44 23.63 4.15
CA GLY A 410 -8.61 23.63 5.60
C GLY A 410 -9.97 23.08 6.03
N ASP A 411 -10.15 22.88 7.33
CA ASP A 411 -11.30 22.19 7.93
C ASP A 411 -12.39 23.16 8.41
N ASN A 412 -12.10 24.46 8.52
CA ASN A 412 -13.04 25.44 9.02
C ASN A 412 -13.77 26.21 7.90
N PRO A 413 -15.11 26.12 7.79
CA PRO A 413 -15.86 26.82 6.74
C PRO A 413 -15.67 28.35 6.75
N THR A 414 -15.46 28.97 7.92
CA THR A 414 -15.29 30.42 8.01
C THR A 414 -13.82 30.81 7.84
N ALA A 415 -12.93 30.25 8.66
CA ALA A 415 -11.53 30.66 8.71
C ALA A 415 -10.71 30.22 7.49
N ASP A 416 -11.06 29.08 6.88
CA ASP A 416 -10.29 28.45 5.80
C ASP A 416 -10.98 28.47 4.45
N VAL A 417 -12.26 28.83 4.39
CA VAL A 417 -12.99 28.91 3.11
C VAL A 417 -13.51 30.31 2.86
N GLN A 418 -14.43 30.81 3.69
CA GLN A 418 -15.03 32.13 3.49
C GLN A 418 -13.99 33.26 3.54
N GLN A 419 -13.08 33.22 4.51
CA GLN A 419 -12.09 34.29 4.68
C GLN A 419 -11.07 34.36 3.53
N PRO A 420 -10.38 33.27 3.11
CA PRO A 420 -9.51 33.32 1.93
C PRO A 420 -10.25 33.74 0.65
N GLN A 421 -11.47 33.23 0.43
CA GLN A 421 -12.28 33.57 -0.75
C GLN A 421 -12.66 35.04 -0.77
N ALA A 422 -13.03 35.62 0.38
CA ALA A 422 -13.28 37.06 0.51
C ALA A 422 -12.04 37.92 0.16
N HIS A 423 -10.85 37.34 0.29
CA HIS A 423 -9.58 37.98 -0.08
C HIS A 423 -9.10 37.61 -1.50
N GLY A 424 -9.87 36.86 -2.28
CA GLY A 424 -9.58 36.54 -3.69
C GLY A 424 -8.69 35.30 -3.89
N MET A 425 -8.56 34.45 -2.87
CA MET A 425 -7.83 33.18 -2.96
C MET A 425 -8.78 32.02 -3.29
N GLN A 426 -8.24 30.93 -3.84
CA GLN A 426 -8.98 29.69 -3.96
C GLN A 426 -8.98 28.98 -2.60
N ALA A 427 -10.11 28.40 -2.21
CA ALA A 427 -10.17 27.63 -0.97
C ALA A 427 -11.18 26.48 -1.05
N ARG A 428 -10.82 25.35 -0.41
CA ARG A 428 -11.64 24.14 -0.31
C ARG A 428 -11.73 23.67 1.13
N LEU A 429 -12.94 23.27 1.51
CA LEU A 429 -13.19 22.60 2.79
C LEU A 429 -12.72 21.14 2.71
N THR A 430 -12.04 20.65 3.74
CA THR A 430 -11.86 19.22 3.98
C THR A 430 -12.63 18.79 5.22
N THR A 431 -13.15 17.57 5.20
CA THR A 431 -13.82 16.93 6.34
C THR A 431 -13.16 15.61 6.71
N GLN A 432 -11.99 15.30 6.14
CA GLN A 432 -11.32 14.01 6.30
C GLN A 432 -11.00 13.70 7.77
N ALA A 433 -10.60 14.69 8.56
CA ALA A 433 -10.28 14.50 9.98
C ALA A 433 -11.52 14.39 10.87
N LEU A 434 -12.74 14.70 10.39
CA LEU A 434 -13.94 14.50 11.19
C LEU A 434 -14.10 13.01 11.56
N PRO A 435 -14.69 12.70 12.73
CA PRO A 435 -14.98 11.32 13.07
C PRO A 435 -16.01 10.76 12.08
N THR A 436 -15.77 9.54 11.61
CA THR A 436 -16.78 8.84 10.81
C THR A 436 -17.98 8.45 11.67
N PRO A 437 -19.16 8.20 11.07
CA PRO A 437 -20.29 7.60 11.78
C PRO A 437 -19.92 6.36 12.60
N THR A 438 -19.06 5.49 12.06
CA THR A 438 -18.56 4.29 12.76
C THR A 438 -17.71 4.64 13.97
N GLU A 439 -16.73 5.53 13.82
CA GLU A 439 -15.91 6.02 14.94
C GLU A 439 -16.77 6.68 16.03
N ALA A 440 -17.72 7.51 15.63
CA ALA A 440 -18.63 8.19 16.55
C ALA A 440 -19.54 7.22 17.30
N ALA A 441 -20.10 6.21 16.61
CA ALA A 441 -20.96 5.20 17.21
C ALA A 441 -20.20 4.32 18.21
N LEU A 442 -18.96 3.94 17.90
CA LEU A 442 -18.10 3.19 18.81
C LEU A 442 -17.73 4.03 20.05
N LEU A 443 -17.36 5.29 19.86
CA LEU A 443 -17.07 6.19 20.96
C LEU A 443 -18.29 6.39 21.87
N ALA A 444 -19.49 6.58 21.29
CA ALA A 444 -20.74 6.71 22.03
C ALA A 444 -21.10 5.43 22.80
N ALA A 445 -20.69 4.26 22.32
CA ALA A 445 -20.86 2.97 22.98
C ALA A 445 -19.82 2.68 24.07
N GLY A 446 -18.89 3.60 24.35
CA GLY A 446 -17.83 3.40 25.35
C GLY A 446 -16.72 2.47 24.89
N LEU A 447 -16.42 2.50 23.59
CA LEU A 447 -15.34 1.75 22.91
C LEU A 447 -14.28 2.71 22.30
N PRO A 448 -13.64 3.58 23.11
CA PRO A 448 -12.67 4.54 22.61
C PRO A 448 -11.45 3.89 21.96
N ARG A 449 -10.94 2.75 22.45
CA ARG A 449 -9.73 2.12 21.87
C ARG A 449 -9.98 1.60 20.46
N LEU A 450 -11.14 1.01 20.23
CA LEU A 450 -11.55 0.56 18.91
C LEU A 450 -11.73 1.75 17.95
N ALA A 451 -12.42 2.80 18.39
CA ALA A 451 -12.63 4.02 17.59
C ALA A 451 -11.30 4.73 17.24
N GLU A 452 -10.41 4.90 18.22
CA GLU A 452 -9.10 5.53 18.06
C GLU A 452 -8.19 4.72 17.11
N THR A 453 -8.20 3.40 17.21
CA THR A 453 -7.40 2.52 16.34
C THR A 453 -7.86 2.60 14.89
N LEU A 454 -9.16 2.52 14.65
CA LEU A 454 -9.74 2.69 13.31
C LEU A 454 -9.47 4.08 12.74
N ARG A 455 -9.55 5.12 13.57
CA ARG A 455 -9.23 6.50 13.17
C ARG A 455 -7.78 6.65 12.74
N VAL A 456 -6.84 6.16 13.55
CA VAL A 456 -5.41 6.21 13.22
C VAL A 456 -5.14 5.52 11.90
N ALA A 457 -5.73 4.34 11.70
CA ALA A 457 -5.55 3.58 10.48
C ALA A 457 -6.18 4.28 9.26
N ARG A 458 -7.42 4.76 9.37
CA ARG A 458 -8.11 5.48 8.30
C ARG A 458 -7.39 6.75 7.88
N LEU A 459 -7.00 7.60 8.84
CA LEU A 459 -6.34 8.87 8.54
C LEU A 459 -4.91 8.65 8.02
N GLY A 460 -4.21 7.65 8.55
CA GLY A 460 -2.85 7.31 8.13
C GLY A 460 -2.75 6.64 6.75
N THR A 461 -3.87 6.15 6.21
CA THR A 461 -3.90 5.43 4.94
C THR A 461 -4.31 6.34 3.79
N ALA A 462 -3.43 6.53 2.81
CA ALA A 462 -3.78 7.23 1.59
C ALA A 462 -4.74 6.40 0.73
N ARG A 463 -5.75 7.04 0.12
CA ARG A 463 -6.74 6.35 -0.74
C ARG A 463 -6.11 5.70 -1.98
N GLY A 464 -5.02 6.26 -2.48
CA GLY A 464 -4.42 5.86 -3.76
C GLY A 464 -5.43 5.88 -4.90
N ALA A 465 -5.51 4.77 -5.65
CA ALA A 465 -6.43 4.59 -6.76
C ALA A 465 -7.86 4.14 -6.33
N LEU A 466 -8.11 3.92 -5.03
CA LEU A 466 -9.41 3.43 -4.57
C LEU A 466 -10.48 4.53 -4.69
N PRO A 467 -11.65 4.26 -5.30
CA PRO A 467 -12.76 5.21 -5.37
C PRO A 467 -13.33 5.57 -3.99
N ASP A 468 -13.88 6.78 -3.85
CA ASP A 468 -14.37 7.31 -2.57
C ASP A 468 -15.43 6.42 -1.90
N ASP A 469 -16.35 5.85 -2.67
CA ASP A 469 -17.36 4.92 -2.13
C ASP A 469 -16.71 3.67 -1.52
N LEU A 470 -15.67 3.14 -2.15
CA LEU A 470 -14.95 1.97 -1.66
C LEU A 470 -14.05 2.32 -0.47
N VAL A 471 -13.38 3.48 -0.48
CA VAL A 471 -12.64 3.98 0.71
C VAL A 471 -13.59 4.06 1.90
N ARG A 472 -14.78 4.61 1.68
CA ARG A 472 -15.80 4.74 2.73
C ARG A 472 -16.30 3.39 3.23
N LEU A 473 -16.65 2.46 2.34
CA LEU A 473 -17.10 1.12 2.72
C LEU A 473 -16.00 0.30 3.40
N GLN A 474 -14.75 0.44 2.97
CA GLN A 474 -13.63 -0.23 3.64
C GLN A 474 -13.43 0.31 5.05
N SER A 475 -13.35 1.63 5.21
CA SER A 475 -13.03 2.27 6.49
C SER A 475 -14.19 2.33 7.49
N GLU A 476 -15.45 2.40 7.03
CA GLU A 476 -16.63 2.50 7.90
C GLU A 476 -17.40 1.18 8.08
N LEU A 477 -17.21 0.17 7.21
CA LEU A 477 -17.91 -1.12 7.31
C LEU A 477 -16.94 -2.30 7.38
N ASN A 478 -16.20 -2.56 6.30
CA ASN A 478 -15.47 -3.83 6.17
C ASN A 478 -14.35 -3.99 7.20
N LEU A 479 -13.39 -3.07 7.23
CA LEU A 479 -12.24 -3.16 8.15
C LEU A 479 -12.66 -3.13 9.64
N PRO A 480 -13.64 -2.32 10.06
CA PRO A 480 -14.23 -2.45 11.41
C PRO A 480 -14.80 -3.84 11.70
N VAL A 481 -15.55 -4.43 10.76
CA VAL A 481 -16.12 -5.79 10.89
C VAL A 481 -15.02 -6.85 10.98
N LEU A 482 -13.98 -6.76 10.15
CA LEU A 482 -12.83 -7.66 10.18
C LEU A 482 -12.05 -7.52 11.49
N MET A 483 -11.85 -6.29 11.97
CA MET A 483 -11.15 -6.01 13.24
C MET A 483 -11.90 -6.59 14.44
N VAL A 484 -13.21 -6.38 14.53
CA VAL A 484 -14.05 -6.96 15.59
C VAL A 484 -14.08 -8.49 15.51
N SER A 485 -14.13 -9.06 14.31
CA SER A 485 -14.06 -10.51 14.09
C SER A 485 -12.73 -11.10 14.54
N ALA A 486 -11.62 -10.45 14.21
CA ALA A 486 -10.29 -10.86 14.64
C ALA A 486 -10.12 -10.75 16.16
N LEU A 487 -10.61 -9.68 16.79
CA LEU A 487 -10.62 -9.53 18.25
C LEU A 487 -11.48 -10.61 18.92
N HIS A 488 -12.60 -11.01 18.32
CA HIS A 488 -13.38 -12.14 18.81
C HIS A 488 -12.60 -13.45 18.76
N LEU A 489 -11.91 -13.74 17.66
CA LEU A 489 -11.05 -14.91 17.55
C LEU A 489 -9.91 -14.87 18.58
N LEU A 490 -9.28 -13.70 18.79
CA LEU A 490 -8.24 -13.52 19.79
C LEU A 490 -8.75 -13.68 21.22
N ALA A 491 -9.96 -13.19 21.52
CA ALA A 491 -10.57 -13.29 22.83
C ALA A 491 -11.04 -14.72 23.17
N THR A 492 -11.53 -15.47 22.19
CA THR A 492 -12.13 -16.80 22.40
C THR A 492 -11.16 -17.94 22.15
N ALA A 493 -10.47 -17.95 21.01
CA ALA A 493 -9.46 -18.95 20.71
C ALA A 493 -8.13 -18.70 21.44
N GLY A 494 -7.88 -17.46 21.90
CA GLY A 494 -6.67 -17.10 22.67
C GLY A 494 -6.48 -17.89 23.95
N GLU A 495 -7.55 -18.48 24.49
CA GLU A 495 -7.50 -19.39 25.64
C GLU A 495 -6.80 -20.73 25.32
N LEU A 496 -6.62 -21.04 24.03
CA LEU A 496 -6.02 -22.27 23.51
C LEU A 496 -4.87 -21.93 22.55
N PRO A 497 -3.71 -21.44 23.03
CA PRO A 497 -2.62 -20.96 22.17
C PRO A 497 -2.03 -22.02 21.23
N GLN A 498 -2.24 -23.31 21.51
CA GLN A 498 -1.86 -24.44 20.66
C GLN A 498 -2.81 -24.67 19.47
N LEU A 499 -3.95 -23.99 19.42
CA LEU A 499 -4.95 -24.14 18.38
C LEU A 499 -4.45 -23.54 17.06
N ARG A 500 -4.89 -24.13 15.95
CA ARG A 500 -4.68 -23.59 14.59
C ARG A 500 -5.95 -22.92 14.11
N LEU A 501 -5.83 -21.69 13.60
CA LEU A 501 -6.92 -21.01 12.90
C LEU A 501 -6.68 -21.11 11.39
N LEU A 502 -7.59 -21.77 10.68
CA LEU A 502 -7.49 -22.06 9.25
C LEU A 502 -8.41 -21.13 8.47
N PHE A 503 -7.87 -20.04 7.95
CA PHE A 503 -8.62 -19.02 7.22
C PHE A 503 -8.83 -19.45 5.76
N SER A 504 -10.09 -19.57 5.35
CA SER A 504 -10.48 -19.97 4.00
C SER A 504 -9.82 -19.08 2.93
N ALA A 505 -9.36 -19.71 1.85
CA ALA A 505 -8.75 -18.99 0.74
C ALA A 505 -9.74 -17.99 0.12
N ARG A 506 -9.21 -16.84 -0.29
CA ARG A 506 -9.95 -15.69 -0.82
C ARG A 506 -10.82 -14.99 0.22
N ASP A 507 -11.90 -15.63 0.65
CA ASP A 507 -12.95 -14.98 1.44
C ASP A 507 -12.41 -14.48 2.80
N ALA A 508 -11.62 -15.30 3.50
CA ALA A 508 -11.05 -14.93 4.80
C ALA A 508 -9.61 -14.36 4.73
N ARG A 509 -9.08 -14.05 3.55
CA ARG A 509 -7.68 -13.57 3.37
C ARG A 509 -7.41 -12.28 4.13
N TYR A 510 -8.29 -11.30 4.02
CA TYR A 510 -8.12 -10.01 4.72
C TYR A 510 -8.44 -10.13 6.21
N LEU A 511 -9.36 -11.01 6.60
CA LEU A 511 -9.57 -11.32 8.01
C LEU A 511 -8.31 -11.91 8.65
N GLN A 512 -7.63 -12.84 7.97
CA GLN A 512 -6.34 -13.38 8.42
C GLN A 512 -5.31 -12.26 8.57
N THR A 513 -5.22 -11.37 7.57
CA THR A 513 -4.29 -10.24 7.59
C THR A 513 -4.53 -9.33 8.79
N VAL A 514 -5.79 -9.03 9.11
CA VAL A 514 -6.19 -8.25 10.28
C VAL A 514 -5.87 -9.01 11.59
N TYR A 515 -6.18 -10.30 11.65
CA TYR A 515 -5.87 -11.15 12.80
C TYR A 515 -4.38 -11.16 13.11
N ASP A 516 -3.53 -11.39 12.10
CA ASP A 516 -2.08 -11.45 12.26
C ASP A 516 -1.51 -10.12 12.77
N ALA A 517 -2.00 -9.00 12.24
CA ALA A 517 -1.59 -7.67 12.67
C ALA A 517 -1.96 -7.36 14.12
N LEU A 518 -3.14 -7.78 14.57
CA LEU A 518 -3.58 -7.60 15.96
C LEU A 518 -2.88 -8.58 16.92
N ALA A 519 -2.69 -9.83 16.50
CA ALA A 519 -1.95 -10.83 17.29
C ALA A 519 -0.50 -10.38 17.54
N ALA A 520 0.13 -9.71 16.57
CA ALA A 520 1.51 -9.24 16.68
C ALA A 520 1.73 -8.14 17.75
N VAL A 521 0.69 -7.41 18.13
CA VAL A 521 0.75 -6.35 19.16
C VAL A 521 0.20 -6.79 20.52
N LEU A 522 -0.22 -8.04 20.65
CA LEU A 522 -0.70 -8.61 21.91
C LEU A 522 0.43 -9.31 22.67
N PRO A 523 0.44 -9.23 24.02
CA PRO A 523 1.39 -9.99 24.82
C PRO A 523 0.97 -11.47 24.92
N GLY A 524 1.95 -12.38 24.82
CA GLY A 524 1.75 -13.81 25.05
C GLY A 524 1.76 -14.64 23.77
N ARG A 525 1.27 -15.89 23.88
CA ARG A 525 1.09 -16.78 22.72
C ARG A 525 -0.38 -16.75 22.31
N HIS A 526 -0.61 -16.69 21.01
CA HIS A 526 -1.94 -16.75 20.40
C HIS A 526 -1.99 -17.90 19.40
N PRO A 527 -3.20 -18.40 19.08
CA PRO A 527 -3.38 -19.40 18.03
C PRO A 527 -2.68 -19.01 16.74
N SER A 528 -1.97 -19.97 16.14
CA SER A 528 -1.31 -19.76 14.85
C SER A 528 -2.34 -19.66 13.72
N SER A 529 -2.27 -18.59 12.92
CA SER A 529 -3.07 -18.46 11.71
C SER A 529 -2.44 -19.25 10.55
N HIS A 530 -3.27 -19.84 9.70
CA HIS A 530 -2.86 -20.56 8.51
C HIS A 530 -3.80 -20.22 7.37
N TYR A 531 -3.24 -19.96 6.19
CA TYR A 531 -4.03 -19.76 4.98
C TYR A 531 -4.44 -21.11 4.40
N TRP A 532 -5.72 -21.42 4.51
CA TRP A 532 -6.27 -22.72 4.13
C TRP A 532 -6.74 -22.68 2.68
N TYR A 533 -6.02 -23.41 1.81
CA TYR A 533 -6.28 -23.50 0.37
C TYR A 533 -7.60 -24.20 0.08
N SER A 534 -8.70 -23.49 0.24
CA SER A 534 -10.03 -24.07 0.24
C SER A 534 -11.00 -23.25 -0.60
N SER A 535 -11.92 -23.93 -1.25
CA SER A 535 -13.09 -23.35 -1.92
C SER A 535 -14.21 -24.38 -1.94
N ARG A 536 -15.41 -24.00 -2.42
CA ARG A 536 -16.47 -24.99 -2.65
C ARG A 536 -16.03 -26.11 -3.59
N LEU A 537 -15.28 -25.80 -4.67
CA LEU A 537 -14.74 -26.81 -5.60
C LEU A 537 -13.80 -27.80 -4.90
N ALA A 538 -12.83 -27.29 -4.15
CA ALA A 538 -11.84 -28.14 -3.49
C ALA A 538 -12.52 -29.02 -2.42
N ARG A 539 -13.41 -28.43 -1.60
CA ARG A 539 -14.20 -29.10 -0.56
C ARG A 539 -15.08 -30.24 -1.11
N THR A 540 -15.56 -30.14 -2.35
CA THR A 540 -16.45 -31.14 -2.97
C THR A 540 -15.75 -32.10 -3.95
N SER A 541 -14.48 -31.89 -4.26
CA SER A 541 -13.74 -32.65 -5.29
C SER A 541 -13.66 -34.16 -5.01
N GLY A 542 -13.71 -34.58 -3.74
CA GLY A 542 -13.46 -35.96 -3.35
C GLY A 542 -11.99 -36.38 -3.47
N ASP A 543 -11.08 -35.45 -3.80
CA ASP A 543 -9.67 -35.73 -4.04
C ASP A 543 -8.96 -36.19 -2.76
N ALA A 544 -8.32 -37.36 -2.83
CA ALA A 544 -7.66 -37.97 -1.68
C ALA A 544 -6.45 -37.14 -1.20
N GLY A 545 -5.73 -36.48 -2.13
CA GLY A 545 -4.61 -35.60 -1.80
C GLY A 545 -5.07 -34.36 -1.03
N TYR A 546 -6.16 -33.74 -1.47
CA TYR A 546 -6.79 -32.61 -0.80
C TYR A 546 -7.32 -33.00 0.59
N HIS A 547 -7.94 -34.17 0.72
CA HIS A 547 -8.38 -34.68 2.03
C HIS A 547 -7.21 -34.90 2.99
N ALA A 548 -6.09 -35.47 2.50
CA ALA A 548 -4.88 -35.66 3.31
C ALA A 548 -4.30 -34.32 3.76
N TYR A 549 -4.19 -33.35 2.85
CA TYR A 549 -3.79 -31.97 3.15
C TYR A 549 -4.64 -31.34 4.26
N CYS A 550 -5.97 -31.45 4.15
CA CYS A 550 -6.88 -30.87 5.16
C CYS A 550 -6.70 -31.54 6.52
N LYS A 551 -6.57 -32.87 6.58
CA LYS A 551 -6.34 -33.61 7.83
C LYS A 551 -5.02 -33.23 8.50
N GLU A 552 -3.95 -33.09 7.71
CA GLU A 552 -2.64 -32.66 8.20
C GLU A 552 -2.68 -31.23 8.75
N LEU A 553 -3.34 -30.32 8.02
CA LEU A 553 -3.45 -28.93 8.41
C LEU A 553 -4.29 -28.74 9.69
N ILE A 554 -5.41 -29.46 9.80
CA ILE A 554 -6.28 -29.46 10.99
C ILE A 554 -5.55 -30.08 12.20
N GLY A 555 -4.85 -31.20 12.00
CA GLY A 555 -4.14 -31.88 13.07
C GLY A 555 -5.08 -32.34 14.20
N PRO A 556 -4.71 -32.19 15.49
CA PRO A 556 -5.53 -32.60 16.63
C PRO A 556 -6.81 -31.78 16.80
N ALA A 557 -6.72 -30.46 16.61
CA ALA A 557 -7.82 -29.52 16.74
C ALA A 557 -7.50 -28.21 15.99
N ALA A 558 -8.48 -27.69 15.25
CA ALA A 558 -8.40 -26.42 14.57
C ALA A 558 -9.77 -25.74 14.49
N TRP A 559 -9.76 -24.41 14.35
CA TRP A 559 -10.94 -23.66 13.92
C TRP A 559 -10.83 -23.33 12.45
N LEU A 560 -11.87 -23.67 11.70
CA LEU A 560 -12.07 -23.31 10.31
C LEU A 560 -12.74 -21.94 10.30
N VAL A 561 -12.08 -20.96 9.69
CA VAL A 561 -12.52 -19.55 9.70
C VAL A 561 -12.92 -19.17 8.27
N ASP A 562 -14.16 -18.74 8.10
CA ASP A 562 -14.69 -18.22 6.83
C ASP A 562 -15.23 -16.80 7.03
N LEU A 563 -15.38 -16.01 5.96
CA LEU A 563 -15.91 -14.65 6.07
C LEU A 563 -17.43 -14.66 6.18
N CYS A 564 -18.12 -15.16 5.16
CA CYS A 564 -19.57 -15.17 5.08
C CYS A 564 -20.07 -16.47 4.45
N GLY A 565 -21.13 -17.03 5.00
CA GLY A 565 -21.70 -18.26 4.43
C GLY A 565 -22.65 -19.01 5.34
N THR A 566 -23.30 -20.03 4.77
CA THR A 566 -24.13 -20.99 5.53
C THR A 566 -23.28 -22.05 6.25
N GLY A 567 -21.99 -22.13 5.95
CA GLY A 567 -21.08 -23.16 6.46
C GLY A 567 -21.26 -24.56 5.83
N ALA A 568 -22.30 -24.79 5.03
CA ALA A 568 -22.69 -26.13 4.58
C ALA A 568 -21.56 -26.91 3.87
N SER A 569 -20.81 -26.27 2.95
CA SER A 569 -19.70 -26.94 2.25
C SER A 569 -18.54 -27.32 3.17
N VAL A 570 -18.29 -26.54 4.23
CA VAL A 570 -17.24 -26.81 5.22
C VAL A 570 -17.65 -27.98 6.11
N LEU A 571 -18.89 -27.98 6.58
CA LEU A 571 -19.44 -29.05 7.41
C LEU A 571 -19.48 -30.37 6.64
N ALA A 572 -19.84 -30.35 5.36
CA ALA A 572 -19.79 -31.51 4.49
C ALA A 572 -18.37 -32.06 4.32
N LEU A 573 -17.36 -31.19 4.19
CA LEU A 573 -15.97 -31.62 4.20
C LEU A 573 -15.59 -32.25 5.56
N ARG A 574 -15.99 -31.63 6.68
CA ARG A 574 -15.71 -32.16 8.03
C ARG A 574 -16.26 -33.58 8.21
N GLU A 575 -17.51 -33.82 7.82
CA GLU A 575 -18.12 -35.17 7.84
C GLU A 575 -17.37 -36.15 6.94
N ARG A 576 -17.00 -35.74 5.72
CA ARG A 576 -16.25 -36.58 4.79
C ARG A 576 -14.84 -36.93 5.30
N LEU A 577 -14.22 -36.04 6.06
CA LEU A 577 -12.93 -36.31 6.71
C LEU A 577 -13.07 -37.19 7.95
N GLY A 578 -14.28 -37.38 8.48
CA GLY A 578 -14.55 -38.13 9.70
C GLY A 578 -14.11 -37.39 10.97
N LEU A 579 -14.19 -36.06 10.97
CA LEU A 579 -13.76 -35.20 12.07
C LEU A 579 -14.95 -34.78 12.93
N SER A 580 -14.75 -34.69 14.25
CA SER A 580 -15.77 -34.20 15.18
C SER A 580 -15.85 -32.66 15.18
N PRO A 581 -16.95 -32.06 15.72
CA PRO A 581 -17.04 -30.62 15.91
C PRO A 581 -15.92 -30.03 16.77
N GLU A 582 -15.42 -30.78 17.76
CA GLU A 582 -14.32 -30.35 18.64
C GLU A 582 -12.96 -30.34 17.92
N GLN A 583 -12.77 -31.24 16.94
CA GLN A 583 -11.55 -31.28 16.13
C GLN A 583 -11.54 -30.19 15.05
N ALA A 584 -12.70 -29.84 14.52
CA ALA A 584 -12.85 -28.88 13.43
C ALA A 584 -14.11 -28.01 13.64
N GLN A 585 -13.97 -26.98 14.46
CA GLN A 585 -15.04 -26.01 14.73
C GLN A 585 -15.09 -24.96 13.62
N LEU A 586 -16.27 -24.56 13.19
CA LEU A 586 -16.45 -23.53 12.17
C LEU A 586 -16.87 -22.20 12.82
N PHE A 587 -16.14 -21.14 12.48
CA PHE A 587 -16.51 -19.76 12.70
C PHE A 587 -16.71 -19.05 11.36
N VAL A 588 -17.79 -18.27 11.25
CA VAL A 588 -18.02 -17.34 10.14
C VAL A 588 -18.22 -15.93 10.69
N CYS A 589 -17.69 -14.89 10.04
CA CYS A 589 -17.98 -13.52 10.49
C CYS A 589 -19.48 -13.23 10.39
N GLU A 590 -20.06 -13.54 9.23
CA GLU A 590 -21.48 -13.33 8.93
C GLU A 590 -22.14 -14.64 8.48
N PHE A 591 -23.18 -15.06 9.23
CA PHE A 591 -23.97 -16.23 8.89
C PHE A 591 -25.12 -15.85 7.93
N ILE A 592 -25.25 -16.60 6.83
CA ILE A 592 -26.37 -16.43 5.89
C ILE A 592 -27.61 -17.13 6.45
N ASP A 593 -28.58 -16.36 6.95
CA ASP A 593 -29.79 -16.84 7.58
C ASP A 593 -30.96 -16.95 6.57
N SER A 594 -30.81 -17.83 5.58
CA SER A 594 -31.88 -18.18 4.63
C SER A 594 -32.27 -19.65 4.77
N PRO A 595 -33.38 -19.97 5.45
CA PRO A 595 -33.84 -21.36 5.63
C PRO A 595 -33.96 -22.14 4.33
N GLU A 596 -34.46 -21.51 3.26
CA GLU A 596 -34.63 -22.14 1.95
C GLU A 596 -33.28 -22.47 1.31
N GLN A 597 -32.33 -21.54 1.35
CA GLN A 597 -30.99 -21.75 0.82
C GLN A 597 -30.24 -22.81 1.63
N ILE A 598 -30.34 -22.78 2.96
CA ILE A 598 -29.74 -23.76 3.87
C ILE A 598 -30.29 -25.15 3.56
N GLN A 599 -31.62 -25.32 3.47
CA GLN A 599 -32.24 -26.60 3.15
C GLN A 599 -31.77 -27.14 1.80
N SER A 600 -31.72 -26.28 0.77
CA SER A 600 -31.22 -26.65 -0.56
C SER A 600 -29.77 -27.13 -0.52
N LEU A 601 -28.90 -26.43 0.20
CA LEU A 601 -27.49 -26.80 0.35
C LEU A 601 -27.30 -28.06 1.19
N MET A 602 -28.07 -28.24 2.27
CA MET A 602 -28.06 -29.46 3.08
C MET A 602 -28.42 -30.68 2.25
N GLN A 603 -29.50 -30.60 1.46
CA GLN A 603 -29.90 -31.68 0.55
C GLN A 603 -28.80 -31.98 -0.46
N ARG A 604 -28.20 -30.93 -1.07
CA ARG A 604 -27.12 -31.08 -2.04
C ARG A 604 -25.89 -31.77 -1.46
N TYR A 605 -25.50 -31.41 -0.24
CA TYR A 605 -24.31 -31.98 0.40
C TYR A 605 -24.58 -33.26 1.19
N GLY A 606 -25.84 -33.69 1.30
CA GLY A 606 -26.23 -34.88 2.06
C GLY A 606 -26.14 -34.72 3.58
N LEU A 607 -26.18 -33.48 4.08
CA LEU A 607 -26.08 -33.17 5.51
C LEU A 607 -27.39 -33.50 6.23
N ARG A 608 -27.34 -34.38 7.23
CA ARG A 608 -28.51 -34.80 8.02
C ARG A 608 -28.63 -34.03 9.34
N ASP A 609 -27.50 -33.77 9.99
CA ASP A 609 -27.41 -33.13 11.30
C ASP A 609 -26.67 -31.78 11.17
N TRP A 610 -27.37 -30.78 10.65
CA TRP A 610 -26.80 -29.43 10.47
C TRP A 610 -27.13 -28.52 11.65
N GLN A 611 -26.12 -27.78 12.10
CA GLN A 611 -26.26 -26.69 13.08
C GLN A 611 -25.62 -25.43 12.52
N PRO A 612 -26.16 -24.24 12.84
CA PRO A 612 -25.56 -22.99 12.41
C PRO A 612 -24.13 -22.86 12.98
N PRO A 613 -23.17 -22.35 12.18
CA PRO A 613 -21.84 -22.08 12.67
C PRO A 613 -21.84 -20.98 13.74
N ALA A 614 -20.76 -20.90 14.52
CA ALA A 614 -20.53 -19.74 15.37
C ALA A 614 -20.35 -18.50 14.48
N ALA A 615 -21.08 -17.42 14.79
CA ALA A 615 -21.03 -16.18 14.04
C ALA A 615 -21.27 -14.96 14.93
N LEU A 616 -20.72 -13.82 14.52
CA LEU A 616 -20.97 -12.53 15.19
C LEU A 616 -22.21 -11.82 14.64
N TRP A 617 -22.47 -11.98 13.34
CA TRP A 617 -23.61 -11.36 12.67
C TRP A 617 -24.36 -12.36 11.79
N THR A 618 -25.55 -11.94 11.36
CA THR A 618 -26.25 -12.53 10.22
C THR A 618 -26.40 -11.49 9.11
N ASP A 619 -26.60 -11.97 7.88
CA ASP A 619 -26.88 -11.15 6.69
C ASP A 619 -28.17 -10.31 6.80
N LYS A 620 -29.03 -10.64 7.77
CA LYS A 620 -30.22 -9.84 8.12
C LYS A 620 -29.93 -8.68 9.07
N ILE A 621 -28.82 -8.73 9.81
CA ILE A 621 -28.49 -7.77 10.87
C ILE A 621 -27.36 -6.84 10.45
N LEU A 622 -26.35 -7.33 9.74
CA LEU A 622 -25.20 -6.53 9.32
C LEU A 622 -25.43 -5.95 7.91
N VAL A 623 -25.21 -6.73 6.87
CA VAL A 623 -25.43 -6.33 5.47
C VAL A 623 -25.80 -7.56 4.62
N PRO A 624 -26.33 -7.39 3.39
CA PRO A 624 -26.40 -8.50 2.45
C PRO A 624 -25.00 -9.10 2.24
N ASN A 625 -24.88 -10.44 2.32
CA ASN A 625 -23.58 -11.14 2.26
C ASN A 625 -22.75 -10.77 1.04
N GLU A 626 -23.39 -10.56 -0.11
CA GLU A 626 -22.73 -10.14 -1.36
C GLU A 626 -21.91 -8.85 -1.18
N VAL A 627 -22.30 -7.95 -0.27
CA VAL A 627 -21.55 -6.72 0.03
C VAL A 627 -20.20 -7.07 0.68
N LEU A 628 -20.19 -7.91 1.72
CA LEU A 628 -18.95 -8.33 2.35
C LEU A 628 -18.07 -9.15 1.40
N GLU A 629 -18.65 -10.01 0.56
CA GLU A 629 -17.92 -10.76 -0.45
C GLU A 629 -17.19 -9.81 -1.42
N LEU A 630 -17.89 -8.79 -1.95
CA LEU A 630 -17.30 -7.80 -2.86
C LEU A 630 -16.19 -6.97 -2.19
N LEU A 631 -16.39 -6.56 -0.94
CA LEU A 631 -15.40 -5.79 -0.17
C LEU A 631 -14.18 -6.62 0.25
N ASN A 632 -14.23 -7.94 0.09
CA ASN A 632 -13.12 -8.85 0.39
C ASN A 632 -12.62 -9.63 -0.83
N TYR A 633 -12.91 -9.15 -2.04
CA TYR A 633 -12.28 -9.67 -3.24
C TYR A 633 -10.75 -9.60 -3.17
N VAL A 634 -10.11 -10.70 -3.52
CA VAL A 634 -8.66 -10.83 -3.65
C VAL A 634 -8.28 -11.08 -5.10
N PRO A 635 -7.10 -10.63 -5.58
CA PRO A 635 -6.62 -10.89 -6.93
C PRO A 635 -6.03 -12.31 -7.03
N GLU A 636 -6.82 -13.32 -6.64
CA GLU A 636 -6.44 -14.73 -6.69
C GLU A 636 -7.53 -15.57 -7.36
N GLY A 637 -7.10 -16.56 -8.16
CA GLY A 637 -7.97 -17.59 -8.70
C GLY A 637 -8.53 -18.52 -7.61
N MET A 638 -9.73 -19.07 -7.85
CA MET A 638 -10.38 -20.02 -6.95
C MET A 638 -9.54 -21.31 -6.83
N VAL A 639 -9.37 -21.81 -5.61
CA VAL A 639 -8.65 -23.07 -5.38
C VAL A 639 -9.51 -24.24 -5.87
N SER A 640 -9.04 -25.05 -6.79
CA SER A 640 -9.74 -26.27 -7.24
C SER A 640 -9.17 -27.55 -6.59
N GLY A 641 -7.99 -27.46 -5.99
CA GLY A 641 -7.35 -28.54 -5.25
C GLY A 641 -5.96 -28.13 -4.78
N VAL A 642 -5.12 -29.10 -4.44
CA VAL A 642 -3.73 -28.87 -4.03
C VAL A 642 -2.79 -29.87 -4.69
N ARG A 643 -1.51 -29.52 -4.79
CA ARG A 643 -0.45 -30.42 -5.29
C ARG A 643 0.69 -30.46 -4.28
N ALA A 644 1.13 -31.66 -3.94
CA ALA A 644 2.34 -31.85 -3.14
C ALA A 644 3.58 -31.50 -3.97
N VAL A 645 4.50 -30.76 -3.37
CA VAL A 645 5.81 -30.41 -3.92
C VAL A 645 6.89 -30.61 -2.85
N PRO A 646 8.18 -30.76 -3.21
CA PRO A 646 9.24 -30.73 -2.21
C PRO A 646 9.13 -29.45 -1.36
N GLY A 647 9.05 -29.59 -0.04
CA GLY A 647 8.91 -28.46 0.89
C GLY A 647 7.48 -28.05 1.25
N GLY A 648 6.44 -28.70 0.72
CA GLY A 648 5.07 -28.50 1.20
C GLY A 648 3.98 -28.77 0.16
N VAL A 649 2.92 -27.96 0.21
CA VAL A 649 1.73 -28.09 -0.64
C VAL A 649 1.44 -26.74 -1.29
N VAL A 650 1.16 -26.74 -2.60
CA VAL A 650 0.77 -25.54 -3.35
C VAL A 650 -0.69 -25.66 -3.84
N PRO A 651 -1.46 -24.56 -3.89
CA PRO A 651 -2.83 -24.59 -4.38
C PRO A 651 -2.85 -24.73 -5.91
N VAL A 652 -3.75 -25.58 -6.42
CA VAL A 652 -4.16 -25.56 -7.83
C VAL A 652 -5.27 -24.53 -7.94
N ARG A 653 -5.09 -23.54 -8.82
CA ARG A 653 -6.04 -22.43 -8.99
C ARG A 653 -6.67 -22.43 -10.37
N GLU A 654 -7.95 -22.11 -10.40
CA GLU A 654 -8.66 -21.72 -11.61
C GLU A 654 -8.13 -20.36 -12.11
N PRO A 655 -8.24 -20.06 -13.42
CA PRO A 655 -7.95 -18.72 -13.94
C PRO A 655 -8.73 -17.64 -13.19
N MET A 656 -8.16 -16.43 -13.11
CA MET A 656 -8.86 -15.32 -12.48
C MET A 656 -10.16 -15.01 -13.21
N ALA A 657 -11.27 -15.03 -12.47
CA ALA A 657 -12.61 -14.82 -13.00
C ALA A 657 -13.01 -13.33 -13.11
N TYR A 658 -12.09 -12.41 -12.83
CA TYR A 658 -12.36 -10.98 -12.82
C TYR A 658 -12.21 -10.39 -14.22
N ALA A 659 -13.19 -9.58 -14.65
CA ALA A 659 -12.99 -8.71 -15.80
C ALA A 659 -11.81 -7.74 -15.54
N PRO A 660 -11.01 -7.35 -16.55
CA PRO A 660 -9.85 -6.48 -16.36
C PRO A 660 -10.16 -5.18 -15.61
N ALA A 661 -11.30 -4.55 -15.88
CA ALA A 661 -11.73 -3.33 -15.17
C ALA A 661 -12.01 -3.56 -13.68
N THR A 662 -12.62 -4.70 -13.34
CA THR A 662 -12.87 -5.10 -11.94
C THR A 662 -11.56 -5.43 -11.22
N LEU A 663 -10.60 -6.06 -11.92
CA LEU A 663 -9.32 -6.42 -11.33
C LEU A 663 -8.52 -5.20 -10.84
N VAL A 664 -8.52 -4.09 -11.58
CA VAL A 664 -7.89 -2.83 -11.14
C VAL A 664 -8.46 -2.36 -9.81
N GLY A 665 -9.78 -2.40 -9.66
CA GLY A 665 -10.46 -2.04 -8.42
C GLY A 665 -10.15 -3.01 -7.27
N VAL A 666 -10.07 -4.31 -7.56
CA VAL A 666 -9.69 -5.35 -6.58
C VAL A 666 -8.25 -5.16 -6.10
N GLN A 667 -7.32 -4.82 -6.99
CA GLN A 667 -5.93 -4.53 -6.64
C GLN A 667 -5.82 -3.26 -5.80
N ALA A 668 -6.51 -2.18 -6.17
CA ALA A 668 -6.55 -0.95 -5.38
C ALA A 668 -7.13 -1.19 -3.97
N GLN A 669 -8.17 -2.04 -3.87
CA GLN A 669 -8.77 -2.43 -2.60
C GLN A 669 -7.79 -3.23 -1.73
N ARG A 670 -7.09 -4.21 -2.32
CA ARG A 670 -6.02 -4.96 -1.64
C ARG A 670 -4.97 -4.03 -1.05
N ASP A 671 -4.47 -3.08 -1.85
CA ASP A 671 -3.40 -2.18 -1.45
C ASP A 671 -3.84 -1.25 -0.32
N TYR A 672 -5.06 -0.72 -0.39
CA TYR A 672 -5.66 0.08 0.68
C TYR A 672 -5.82 -0.72 1.97
N ILE A 673 -6.36 -1.95 1.91
CA ILE A 673 -6.54 -2.83 3.08
C ILE A 673 -5.19 -3.11 3.74
N HIS A 674 -4.16 -3.49 2.99
CA HIS A 674 -2.84 -3.77 3.57
C HIS A 674 -2.23 -2.53 4.22
N ALA A 675 -2.29 -1.37 3.57
CA ALA A 675 -1.81 -0.11 4.14
C ALA A 675 -2.57 0.25 5.43
N PHE A 676 -3.90 0.07 5.44
CA PHE A 676 -4.73 0.30 6.62
C PHE A 676 -4.33 -0.59 7.79
N VAL A 677 -4.19 -1.89 7.54
CA VAL A 677 -3.86 -2.88 8.58
C VAL A 677 -2.46 -2.68 9.14
N GLN A 678 -1.50 -2.15 8.37
CA GLN A 678 -0.17 -1.81 8.87
C GLN A 678 -0.21 -0.80 10.04
N HIS A 679 -1.24 0.04 10.13
CA HIS A 679 -1.38 0.96 11.25
C HIS A 679 -1.75 0.28 12.57
N PHE A 680 -2.26 -0.95 12.56
CA PHE A 680 -2.57 -1.71 13.78
C PHE A 680 -1.32 -2.05 14.59
N ALA A 681 -0.14 -2.06 13.97
CA ALA A 681 1.15 -2.17 14.68
C ALA A 681 1.40 -1.06 15.73
N ARG A 682 0.62 0.04 15.67
CA ARG A 682 0.70 1.18 16.61
C ARG A 682 -0.38 1.13 17.70
N ALA A 683 -1.25 0.13 17.67
CA ALA A 683 -2.32 -0.02 18.65
C ALA A 683 -1.76 -0.51 19.99
N ASP A 684 -2.40 -0.09 21.08
CA ASP A 684 -2.24 -0.74 22.37
C ASP A 684 -3.08 -2.02 22.35
N GLY A 685 -2.48 -3.11 21.89
CA GLY A 685 -3.18 -4.38 21.67
C GLY A 685 -3.85 -4.89 22.94
N ALA A 686 -3.18 -4.80 24.10
CA ALA A 686 -3.70 -5.28 25.36
C ALA A 686 -4.95 -4.50 25.79
N ALA A 687 -4.89 -3.16 25.77
CA ALA A 687 -6.04 -2.32 26.12
C ALA A 687 -7.20 -2.50 25.13
N LEU A 688 -6.91 -2.72 23.85
CA LEU A 688 -7.90 -2.97 22.82
C LEU A 688 -8.63 -4.30 23.04
N LEU A 689 -7.89 -5.38 23.34
CA LEU A 689 -8.48 -6.69 23.61
C LEU A 689 -9.30 -6.69 24.90
N GLU A 690 -8.81 -6.03 25.96
CA GLU A 690 -9.55 -5.86 27.22
C GLU A 690 -10.86 -5.09 27.00
N GLU A 691 -10.82 -4.00 26.22
CA GLU A 691 -12.02 -3.25 25.84
C GLU A 691 -13.02 -4.14 25.10
N PHE A 692 -12.56 -4.95 24.15
CA PHE A 692 -13.40 -5.86 23.40
C PHE A 692 -13.99 -6.98 24.28
N GLN A 693 -13.20 -7.60 25.16
CA GLN A 693 -13.68 -8.62 26.10
C GLN A 693 -14.77 -8.07 27.02
N ARG A 694 -14.66 -6.81 27.42
CA ARG A 694 -15.66 -6.12 28.25
C ARG A 694 -16.93 -5.76 27.50
N ALA A 695 -16.84 -5.37 26.22
CA ALA A 695 -17.94 -4.72 25.49
C ALA A 695 -18.11 -5.17 24.02
N GLY A 696 -17.73 -6.42 23.71
CA GLY A 696 -17.81 -6.99 22.36
C GLY A 696 -19.22 -7.00 21.75
N PRO A 697 -20.29 -7.36 22.49
CA PRO A 697 -21.66 -7.27 21.98
C PRO A 697 -22.07 -5.84 21.59
N GLN A 698 -21.63 -4.84 22.35
CA GLN A 698 -21.86 -3.43 22.03
C GLN A 698 -21.11 -3.02 20.76
N ALA A 699 -19.89 -3.50 20.56
CA ALA A 699 -19.14 -3.27 19.32
C ALA A 699 -19.90 -3.83 18.11
N CYS A 700 -20.41 -5.07 18.22
CA CYS A 700 -21.18 -5.70 17.15
C CYS A 700 -22.47 -4.91 16.83
N ALA A 701 -23.21 -4.49 17.86
CA ALA A 701 -24.43 -3.70 17.70
C ALA A 701 -24.16 -2.32 17.07
N SER A 702 -23.08 -1.64 17.47
CA SER A 702 -22.68 -0.35 16.89
C SER A 702 -22.36 -0.47 15.40
N LEU A 703 -21.63 -1.52 14.98
CA LEU A 703 -21.31 -1.73 13.56
C LEU A 703 -22.57 -2.00 12.72
N SER A 704 -23.48 -2.85 13.22
CA SER A 704 -24.77 -3.09 12.57
C SER A 704 -25.63 -1.83 12.46
N GLY A 705 -25.66 -0.99 13.51
CA GLY A 705 -26.42 0.25 13.52
C GLY A 705 -25.96 1.28 12.49
N VAL A 706 -24.67 1.28 12.14
CA VAL A 706 -24.10 2.21 11.15
C VAL A 706 -24.23 1.70 9.71
N ALA A 707 -24.29 0.38 9.50
CA ALA A 707 -24.36 -0.23 8.17
C ALA A 707 -25.49 0.34 7.29
N ALA A 708 -26.67 0.61 7.86
CA ALA A 708 -27.81 1.19 7.14
C ALA A 708 -27.50 2.57 6.51
N ALA A 709 -26.63 3.38 7.15
CA ALA A 709 -26.24 4.70 6.64
C ALA A 709 -25.28 4.64 5.43
N LEU A 710 -24.77 3.45 5.11
CA LEU A 710 -23.84 3.19 4.00
C LEU A 710 -24.53 2.61 2.76
N MET A 711 -25.85 2.38 2.82
CA MET A 711 -26.64 1.81 1.71
C MET A 711 -26.46 2.52 0.36
N PRO A 712 -26.35 3.86 0.27
CA PRO A 712 -26.11 4.53 -1.01
C PRO A 712 -24.77 4.13 -1.65
N GLN A 713 -23.70 4.00 -0.84
CA GLN A 713 -22.37 3.56 -1.28
C GLN A 713 -22.41 2.09 -1.69
N MET A 714 -23.03 1.23 -0.88
CA MET A 714 -23.18 -0.20 -1.20
C MET A 714 -23.89 -0.39 -2.52
N SER A 715 -24.99 0.35 -2.75
CA SER A 715 -25.78 0.23 -3.97
C SER A 715 -24.97 0.56 -5.23
N ARG A 716 -24.08 1.56 -5.18
CA ARG A 716 -23.20 1.93 -6.30
C ARG A 716 -22.14 0.86 -6.57
N VAL A 717 -21.51 0.33 -5.52
CA VAL A 717 -20.52 -0.75 -5.65
C VAL A 717 -21.17 -2.03 -6.19
N MET A 718 -22.32 -2.41 -5.65
CA MET A 718 -23.09 -3.56 -6.13
C MET A 718 -23.48 -3.39 -7.60
N ALA A 719 -23.98 -2.21 -8.01
CA ALA A 719 -24.31 -1.97 -9.42
C ALA A 719 -23.10 -2.19 -10.36
N ALA A 720 -21.89 -1.86 -9.90
CA ALA A 720 -20.68 -2.01 -10.68
C ALA A 720 -20.16 -3.45 -10.74
N TRP A 721 -20.12 -4.17 -9.61
CA TRP A 721 -19.37 -5.43 -9.50
C TRP A 721 -20.26 -6.68 -9.36
N LEU A 722 -21.51 -6.52 -8.91
CA LEU A 722 -22.41 -7.64 -8.65
C LEU A 722 -22.82 -8.43 -9.89
N PRO A 723 -23.04 -7.81 -11.08
CA PRO A 723 -23.36 -8.59 -12.27
C PRO A 723 -22.26 -9.61 -12.61
N ASP A 724 -21.00 -9.23 -12.48
CA ASP A 724 -19.85 -10.11 -12.75
C ASP A 724 -19.73 -11.18 -11.68
N HIS A 725 -19.89 -10.80 -10.41
CA HIS A 725 -19.95 -11.72 -9.27
C HIS A 725 -20.99 -12.82 -9.47
N ARG A 726 -22.25 -12.45 -9.74
CA ARG A 726 -23.35 -13.39 -9.90
C ARG A 726 -23.18 -14.31 -11.11
N ARG A 727 -22.58 -13.83 -12.20
CA ARG A 727 -22.24 -14.71 -13.34
C ARG A 727 -21.19 -15.75 -12.96
N ALA A 728 -20.17 -15.36 -12.20
CA ALA A 728 -19.17 -16.30 -11.70
C ALA A 728 -19.77 -17.33 -10.73
N GLU A 729 -20.65 -16.89 -9.81
CA GLU A 729 -21.35 -17.77 -8.87
C GLU A 729 -22.30 -18.74 -9.61
N GLN A 730 -23.03 -18.29 -10.62
CA GLN A 730 -23.88 -19.15 -11.44
C GLN A 730 -23.06 -20.20 -12.20
N ALA A 731 -21.93 -19.81 -12.80
CA ALA A 731 -21.03 -20.73 -13.48
C ALA A 731 -20.44 -21.77 -12.50
N LEU A 732 -20.06 -21.35 -11.29
CA LEU A 732 -19.62 -22.23 -10.22
C LEU A 732 -20.73 -23.23 -9.83
N MET A 733 -21.95 -22.73 -9.59
CA MET A 733 -23.08 -23.57 -9.20
C MET A 733 -23.46 -24.58 -10.28
N ALA A 734 -23.36 -24.22 -11.57
CA ALA A 734 -23.58 -25.15 -12.67
C ALA A 734 -22.52 -26.27 -12.68
N ARG A 735 -21.24 -25.94 -12.45
CA ARG A 735 -20.15 -26.94 -12.33
C ARG A 735 -20.33 -27.86 -11.14
N LEU A 736 -20.83 -27.34 -10.02
CA LEU A 736 -21.13 -28.12 -8.82
C LEU A 736 -22.40 -28.98 -8.96
N GLY A 737 -23.29 -28.66 -9.91
CA GLY A 737 -24.57 -29.33 -10.16
C GLY A 737 -24.56 -30.38 -11.29
N GLY A 738 -23.40 -30.63 -11.92
CA GLY A 738 -23.20 -31.70 -12.89
C GLY A 738 -22.61 -32.94 -12.22
N GLY A 739 -23.45 -33.73 -11.56
CA GLY A 739 -23.10 -35.01 -10.95
C GLY A 739 -24.27 -35.97 -11.01
#